data_AF-A0A498GXI8-F1
#
_entry.id   AF-A0A498GXI8-F1
#
_cell.length_a   1.000
_cell.length_b   1.000
_cell.length_c   1.000
_cell.angle_alpha   90.00
_cell.angle_beta   90.00
_cell.angle_gamma   90.00
#
_symmetry.space_group_name_H-M   'P 1'
#
loop_
_entity.id
_entity.type
_entity.pdbx_description
1 polymer ?
#
loop_
_entity_poly.entity_id
_entity_poly.type
_entity_poly.pdbx_seq_one_letter_code
_entity_poly.pdbx_strand_id
1 'polypeptide(L)'
;MASQEENGRSLRPYRSGNLVSPFTEEGLFLRETGTGWEFHLAALETENPFRHAFEQDRSTVIEPEESEEEFEEEYAEEEWADEVNFPADESEIYREEELPDLEYGIEEFYNSDVGSYAETGNEIIPEEMTYLEEETVIPERAWMEPEEEKPDYSLEEAVYKEEGLFPEGGEALYEEEGLLPEEEPFFDEEIFIEPDREEINWPGFEAEKGPEIPAGRLELTRVSLLKHHRGSGPDLILTWNNMLVQPESVDVVIHLHGYSLQAGKLLHLSRDIMPRSGLNWSDPEGRDLTPGRSRPTLALLPRGHFFGGKSGRGYNFPVLISGKGLQQLINFGLDQFARHTGVASIKLRRLIITAHSGGGAAMLKILRHSNPDEVHVFDGLYQNPADLIRWAKARIDRDQKALATGTESPEHYMPDRGGALRVQFRHGTATQRYSLMLHSALVAAIPPKSELSRWYRVEQTSLSHLRIPRAYGWRLLADASAELPNTSTPSRSAREVTYPDEENLYRTPDQEISSSSALRQRIVEVAKREWENWKRGTRSETEQDMKVFLRKYWMNYHPRGLSQTNADGKIASRSPWSAAFISYVMREAGAGDAFAYAALHTSYIAAAKKAALAQEPFKFRAYEISAVRPEIGDLVCRDRASRIGASCAGTTFANVDKGGISHSDIVVEVHQKYAVILGGNTAQTYPNRGKTGDTVGQRKLKLNEQGYVIPDQGKCRYFAIVKPPGHVGQLPGISAPSATIKPAAELVRFAQRVLNATEGERLDVDGKLGPLTRGGIERFRKRYDLGAGGVLDDKTQLALAQRALEEIAQQSVFAQPGEFDAKTEQALKSFKSSRGLGWNATLDAATRSALAEAIVRRLAPASPISGHPRSAAVSGTPVNANVIAAVERYRPIVEAAAAKYGVDSALIRGVIAAESGGNKNLVAKSGYTGLMQSDKGEIYKQPAVSIDSGTKKLRDFRAIMESVLRERGKRYNQLPETEQLRLLALAYNAGPVTVAKALQYAAEAGNPERWLDAEHYKRALLFTGAYSLKQAEASCLRNVSPPEKDSRIREAVRVWNQWRLGTKKMNWRKLDDPPIWSKISASLPSFVVCAIDFKHRNSPKYAEKILAYRNRFQSL
;
A
#
# COMPACT_ATOMS: atom_id res chain seq x y z
N MET A 1 58.91 57.19 31.65
CA MET A 1 58.26 58.18 30.76
C MET A 1 59.36 58.80 29.90
N ALA A 2 59.21 58.94 28.59
CA ALA A 2 58.22 58.33 27.68
C ALA A 2 58.90 58.15 26.32
N SER A 3 58.67 57.02 25.64
CA SER A 3 59.49 56.55 24.51
C SER A 3 58.76 56.57 23.16
N GLN A 4 59.53 56.73 22.08
CA GLN A 4 59.11 56.61 20.69
C GLN A 4 59.48 55.20 20.16
N GLU A 5 59.68 55.07 18.83
CA GLU A 5 60.30 53.92 18.13
C GLU A 5 59.47 52.61 18.07
N GLU A 6 59.55 51.76 17.03
CA GLU A 6 59.97 51.93 15.63
C GLU A 6 59.47 50.72 14.77
N ASN A 7 60.03 50.53 13.56
CA ASN A 7 60.24 49.27 12.80
C ASN A 7 59.56 47.96 13.31
N GLY A 8 58.91 47.13 12.48
CA GLY A 8 59.05 46.92 11.03
C GLY A 8 59.27 45.42 10.71
N ARG A 9 59.53 45.06 9.44
CA ARG A 9 60.00 43.71 8.95
C ARG A 9 58.98 42.54 9.10
N SER A 10 59.03 41.45 8.31
CA SER A 10 59.80 41.13 7.08
C SER A 10 59.29 39.85 6.38
N LEU A 11 59.30 39.81 5.03
CA LEU A 11 59.49 38.68 4.08
C LEU A 11 58.72 37.34 4.29
N ARG A 12 57.91 36.83 3.33
CA ARG A 12 58.26 36.15 2.03
C ARG A 12 59.00 34.80 2.18
N PRO A 13 58.95 33.87 1.19
CA PRO A 13 58.27 33.88 -0.14
C PRO A 13 57.22 32.73 -0.24
N TYR A 14 56.84 32.06 -1.35
CA TYR A 14 56.96 32.13 -2.83
C TYR A 14 55.53 31.71 -3.36
N ARG A 15 54.84 32.29 -4.36
CA ARG A 15 55.06 32.35 -5.83
C ARG A 15 55.18 30.95 -6.51
N SER A 16 54.81 30.71 -7.77
CA SER A 16 53.86 31.38 -8.70
C SER A 16 53.80 30.68 -10.07
N GLY A 17 52.62 30.62 -10.70
CA GLY A 17 52.40 30.54 -12.16
C GLY A 17 50.96 30.99 -12.44
N ASN A 18 50.69 32.04 -13.22
CA ASN A 18 50.91 32.24 -14.67
C ASN A 18 49.99 31.34 -15.53
N LEU A 19 49.24 31.84 -16.53
CA LEU A 19 49.05 33.23 -17.04
C LEU A 19 47.76 33.27 -17.89
N VAL A 20 47.14 34.47 -18.01
CA VAL A 20 46.26 34.94 -19.13
C VAL A 20 44.96 34.17 -19.43
N SER A 21 43.83 34.88 -19.37
CA SER A 21 42.65 34.62 -20.21
C SER A 21 42.69 35.47 -21.49
N PRO A 22 42.25 34.96 -22.64
CA PRO A 22 41.85 35.78 -23.78
C PRO A 22 40.33 36.06 -23.77
N PHE A 23 39.91 37.09 -24.52
CA PHE A 23 38.51 37.44 -24.82
C PHE A 23 37.65 38.01 -23.68
N THR A 24 38.06 39.16 -23.17
CA THR A 24 37.12 40.29 -22.99
C THR A 24 37.13 41.15 -24.26
N GLU A 25 35.96 41.47 -24.82
CA GLU A 25 35.78 42.73 -25.56
C GLU A 25 34.30 43.15 -25.52
N GLU A 26 34.05 44.42 -25.24
CA GLU A 26 32.69 44.97 -25.15
C GLU A 26 32.18 45.37 -26.54
N GLY A 27 30.94 45.01 -26.88
CA GLY A 27 30.38 45.25 -28.21
C GLY A 27 28.87 45.52 -28.21
N LEU A 28 28.50 46.78 -28.43
CA LEU A 28 27.21 47.23 -28.96
C LEU A 28 25.95 46.90 -28.12
N PHE A 29 25.67 47.76 -27.13
CA PHE A 29 24.28 48.20 -26.94
C PHE A 29 23.83 49.01 -28.16
N LEU A 30 22.83 48.52 -28.89
CA LEU A 30 21.97 49.35 -29.75
C LEU A 30 20.50 49.10 -29.42
N ARG A 31 19.73 50.18 -29.31
CA ARG A 31 18.28 50.14 -29.09
C ARG A 31 17.58 50.12 -30.45
N GLU A 32 16.75 49.11 -30.70
CA GLU A 32 15.63 49.20 -31.66
C GLU A 32 14.35 48.61 -31.05
N THR A 33 13.22 48.74 -31.76
CA THR A 33 11.92 48.97 -31.12
C THR A 33 10.81 47.99 -31.52
N GLY A 34 9.88 47.76 -30.59
CA GLY A 34 8.43 47.75 -30.83
C GLY A 34 7.78 46.59 -31.59
N THR A 35 8.36 46.07 -32.67
CA THR A 35 7.63 45.28 -33.68
C THR A 35 8.13 43.84 -33.89
N GLY A 36 9.06 43.36 -33.06
CA GLY A 36 9.62 42.00 -33.19
C GLY A 36 8.77 40.86 -32.65
N TRP A 37 7.78 41.13 -31.78
CA TRP A 37 7.08 40.09 -31.01
C TRP A 37 5.93 39.39 -31.74
N GLU A 38 5.16 40.13 -32.56
CA GLU A 38 3.96 39.58 -33.22
C GLU A 38 4.29 38.48 -34.24
N PHE A 39 5.47 38.56 -34.87
CA PHE A 39 5.94 37.55 -35.83
C PHE A 39 6.30 36.19 -35.18
N HIS A 40 6.59 36.17 -33.87
CA HIS A 40 6.91 34.93 -33.14
C HIS A 40 5.68 34.18 -32.61
N LEU A 41 4.57 34.86 -32.31
CA LEU A 41 3.30 34.17 -32.02
C LEU A 41 2.71 33.53 -33.27
N ALA A 42 2.76 34.21 -34.42
CA ALA A 42 2.24 33.69 -35.69
C ALA A 42 2.87 32.36 -36.13
N ALA A 43 4.11 32.07 -35.72
CA ALA A 43 4.82 30.83 -36.02
C ALA A 43 4.46 29.65 -35.08
N LEU A 44 3.83 29.90 -33.93
CA LEU A 44 3.49 28.89 -32.93
C LEU A 44 2.05 28.37 -33.03
N GLU A 45 1.17 29.06 -33.76
CA GLU A 45 -0.21 28.59 -34.00
C GLU A 45 -0.33 27.60 -35.18
N THR A 46 0.71 27.46 -36.00
CA THR A 46 0.67 26.69 -37.27
C THR A 46 0.94 25.19 -37.15
N GLU A 47 1.43 24.67 -36.01
CA GLU A 47 1.84 23.26 -35.86
C GLU A 47 1.03 22.45 -34.80
N ASN A 48 -0.31 22.54 -34.83
CA ASN A 48 -1.17 21.68 -33.99
C ASN A 48 -2.09 20.76 -34.85
N PRO A 49 -1.77 19.46 -35.01
CA PRO A 49 -2.37 18.58 -36.01
C PRO A 49 -3.77 18.01 -35.66
N PHE A 50 -4.55 18.65 -34.78
CA PHE A 50 -5.85 18.13 -34.30
C PHE A 50 -7.04 19.11 -34.44
N ARG A 51 -7.02 20.02 -35.43
CA ARG A 51 -8.06 21.05 -35.61
C ARG A 51 -9.24 20.70 -36.57
N HIS A 52 -9.36 19.44 -37.02
CA HIS A 52 -10.48 19.00 -37.88
C HIS A 52 -11.31 17.85 -37.31
N ALA A 53 -12.07 18.15 -36.26
CA ALA A 53 -13.32 17.47 -35.93
C ALA A 53 -14.25 18.43 -35.17
N PHE A 54 -15.54 18.45 -35.52
CA PHE A 54 -16.62 19.22 -34.85
C PHE A 54 -16.56 20.76 -34.96
N GLU A 55 -16.69 21.27 -36.20
CA GLU A 55 -17.35 22.56 -36.46
C GLU A 55 -18.60 22.36 -37.33
N GLN A 56 -19.74 22.01 -36.71
CA GLN A 56 -21.09 22.31 -37.22
C GLN A 56 -22.03 22.58 -36.03
N ASP A 57 -23.02 23.45 -36.25
CA ASP A 57 -24.01 23.99 -35.29
C ASP A 57 -23.50 24.61 -33.98
N ARG A 58 -23.31 25.93 -34.05
CA ARG A 58 -23.41 26.86 -32.92
C ARG A 58 -24.51 27.88 -33.21
N SER A 59 -25.59 27.89 -32.42
CA SER A 59 -26.58 28.98 -32.43
C SER A 59 -26.50 29.79 -31.13
N THR A 60 -26.02 31.03 -31.30
CA THR A 60 -26.20 32.23 -30.46
C THR A 60 -27.05 32.13 -29.17
N VAL A 61 -26.57 32.75 -28.08
CA VAL A 61 -27.15 33.99 -27.51
C VAL A 61 -26.32 34.55 -26.31
N ILE A 62 -25.80 35.76 -26.50
CA ILE A 62 -25.64 36.91 -25.55
C ILE A 62 -24.87 36.73 -24.22
N GLU A 63 -23.85 37.58 -24.06
CA GLU A 63 -23.06 37.95 -22.86
C GLU A 63 -23.62 39.28 -22.24
N PRO A 64 -23.20 39.81 -21.05
CA PRO A 64 -21.82 40.25 -20.78
C PRO A 64 -21.34 40.26 -19.29
N GLU A 65 -20.07 40.69 -19.07
CA GLU A 65 -19.49 41.43 -17.90
C GLU A 65 -19.66 40.85 -16.46
N GLU A 66 -18.79 41.01 -15.45
CA GLU A 66 -17.59 41.81 -15.11
C GLU A 66 -16.75 40.95 -14.09
N SER A 67 -15.50 41.20 -13.64
CA SER A 67 -14.48 42.26 -13.82
C SER A 67 -13.05 41.65 -13.59
N GLU A 68 -12.00 42.48 -13.52
CA GLU A 68 -10.60 42.10 -13.22
C GLU A 68 -10.21 42.28 -11.73
N GLU A 69 -9.12 41.64 -11.28
CA GLU A 69 -8.02 42.28 -10.51
C GLU A 69 -6.80 41.33 -10.36
N GLU A 70 -5.58 41.85 -10.49
CA GLU A 70 -4.29 41.12 -10.46
C GLU A 70 -3.56 41.27 -9.11
N PHE A 71 -2.49 40.50 -8.87
CA PHE A 71 -1.21 40.99 -8.31
C PHE A 71 -0.09 39.93 -8.43
N GLU A 72 1.14 40.37 -8.70
CA GLU A 72 2.31 39.54 -9.05
C GLU A 72 3.37 39.41 -7.92
N GLU A 73 4.60 38.98 -8.28
CA GLU A 73 5.90 39.16 -7.60
C GLU A 73 6.21 38.31 -6.33
N GLU A 74 7.43 37.80 -6.10
CA GLU A 74 8.60 37.58 -6.99
C GLU A 74 9.50 36.43 -6.46
N TYR A 75 10.63 36.16 -7.14
CA TYR A 75 11.61 35.09 -6.90
C TYR A 75 12.64 35.40 -5.79
N ALA A 76 13.26 34.34 -5.25
CA ALA A 76 14.72 34.27 -5.03
C ALA A 76 15.18 32.82 -4.78
N GLU A 77 16.16 32.35 -5.55
CA GLU A 77 17.03 31.20 -5.21
C GLU A 77 18.45 31.72 -4.99
N GLU A 78 19.24 31.12 -4.09
CA GLU A 78 20.70 31.13 -4.22
C GLU A 78 21.36 29.96 -3.45
N GLU A 79 22.55 29.55 -3.89
CA GLU A 79 23.29 28.40 -3.38
C GLU A 79 24.33 28.78 -2.29
N TRP A 80 25.05 27.81 -1.74
CA TRP A 80 26.51 27.60 -1.93
C TRP A 80 27.01 26.47 -0.99
N ALA A 81 28.24 26.00 -1.20
CA ALA A 81 28.79 24.76 -0.61
C ALA A 81 30.04 24.98 0.26
N ASP A 82 30.51 23.87 0.88
CA ASP A 82 31.90 23.49 1.26
C ASP A 82 31.82 22.46 2.42
N GLU A 83 32.31 21.22 2.34
CA GLU A 83 33.68 20.68 2.19
C GLU A 83 34.63 20.91 3.39
N VAL A 84 34.77 19.86 4.24
CA VAL A 84 36.00 19.53 5.01
C VAL A 84 36.10 17.99 5.12
N ASN A 85 37.31 17.44 5.22
CA ASN A 85 37.61 16.00 5.07
C ASN A 85 38.27 15.34 6.31
N PHE A 86 38.41 13.99 6.26
CA PHE A 86 39.06 13.00 7.16
C PHE A 86 40.31 13.41 8.00
N PRO A 87 40.63 12.76 9.15
CA PRO A 87 40.89 11.30 9.36
C PRO A 87 40.10 10.67 10.56
N ALA A 88 40.08 9.38 10.93
CA ALA A 88 41.00 8.22 10.94
C ALA A 88 42.13 8.26 12.02
N ASP A 89 42.29 7.31 12.95
CA ASP A 89 41.29 6.37 13.51
C ASP A 89 41.30 6.34 15.09
N GLU A 90 41.86 5.43 15.91
CA GLU A 90 42.39 4.04 15.84
C GLU A 90 42.55 3.44 17.28
N SER A 91 42.64 2.10 17.44
CA SER A 91 43.16 1.27 18.59
C SER A 91 42.76 1.60 20.06
N GLU A 92 43.32 0.91 21.07
CA GLU A 92 42.88 -0.41 21.59
C GLU A 92 43.15 -0.56 23.13
N ILE A 93 42.74 -1.68 23.74
CA ILE A 93 43.22 -2.28 25.04
C ILE A 93 42.99 -1.50 26.36
N TYR A 94 42.31 -2.16 27.31
CA TYR A 94 42.86 -2.51 28.65
C TYR A 94 42.02 -3.64 29.30
N ARG A 95 42.63 -4.41 30.20
CA ARG A 95 42.05 -5.55 30.95
C ARG A 95 42.11 -5.31 32.47
N GLU A 96 41.71 -6.33 33.25
CA GLU A 96 41.81 -6.46 34.72
C GLU A 96 40.78 -5.65 35.55
N GLU A 97 40.34 -6.10 36.73
CA GLU A 97 39.91 -7.47 37.12
C GLU A 97 39.00 -7.42 38.37
N GLU A 98 38.46 -8.59 38.76
CA GLU A 98 37.88 -8.96 40.06
C GLU A 98 36.75 -8.15 40.78
N LEU A 99 35.55 -8.75 40.74
CA LEU A 99 34.72 -9.17 41.89
C LEU A 99 33.81 -8.13 42.65
N PRO A 100 32.75 -8.60 43.38
CA PRO A 100 31.43 -7.93 43.42
C PRO A 100 30.92 -7.56 44.83
N ASP A 101 29.68 -7.03 44.94
CA ASP A 101 28.60 -7.78 45.63
C ASP A 101 27.16 -7.20 45.50
N LEU A 102 26.16 -8.10 45.63
CA LEU A 102 24.78 -7.93 46.16
C LEU A 102 23.80 -6.90 45.49
N GLU A 103 22.46 -7.03 45.56
CA GLU A 103 21.59 -7.86 46.41
C GLU A 103 20.20 -8.19 45.79
N TYR A 104 19.51 -9.20 46.34
CA TYR A 104 18.09 -9.58 46.19
C TYR A 104 17.50 -9.99 44.83
N GLY A 105 17.72 -11.26 44.47
CA GLY A 105 16.62 -12.18 44.13
C GLY A 105 16.16 -12.93 45.38
N ILE A 106 14.96 -13.54 45.37
CA ILE A 106 14.47 -14.43 46.45
C ILE A 106 14.03 -15.74 45.80
N GLU A 107 14.48 -16.87 46.33
CA GLU A 107 14.43 -18.20 45.70
C GLU A 107 13.26 -19.10 46.16
N GLU A 108 13.33 -20.36 45.73
CA GLU A 108 12.27 -21.38 45.66
C GLU A 108 11.95 -22.09 47.00
N PHE A 109 10.88 -22.88 46.99
CA PHE A 109 10.67 -24.19 47.65
C PHE A 109 9.21 -24.63 47.34
N TYR A 110 8.81 -25.90 47.24
CA TYR A 110 9.46 -27.21 47.42
C TYR A 110 8.98 -28.18 46.31
N ASN A 111 9.51 -29.41 46.25
CA ASN A 111 9.13 -30.46 45.30
C ASN A 111 8.64 -31.76 46.03
N SER A 112 7.97 -32.62 45.26
CA SER A 112 7.71 -34.07 45.43
C SER A 112 6.48 -34.62 46.22
N ASP A 113 5.90 -35.66 45.58
CA ASP A 113 5.43 -36.96 46.10
C ASP A 113 3.97 -37.33 46.49
N VAL A 114 3.65 -38.59 46.10
CA VAL A 114 2.58 -39.57 46.44
C VAL A 114 1.09 -39.26 46.17
N GLY A 115 0.35 -40.26 45.65
CA GLY A 115 -1.09 -40.42 45.88
C GLY A 115 -1.90 -41.13 44.78
N SER A 116 -2.06 -42.45 44.84
CA SER A 116 -2.98 -43.23 43.98
C SER A 116 -4.33 -43.53 44.67
N TYR A 117 -5.39 -43.82 43.90
CA TYR A 117 -6.24 -45.03 43.96
C TYR A 117 -7.63 -44.86 43.28
N ALA A 118 -8.10 -45.95 42.64
CA ALA A 118 -9.47 -46.53 42.57
C ALA A 118 -10.76 -45.66 42.63
N GLU A 119 -11.95 -46.00 42.11
CA GLU A 119 -12.54 -47.05 41.22
C GLU A 119 -14.03 -46.65 40.97
N THR A 120 -14.95 -47.33 40.26
CA THR A 120 -15.01 -48.60 39.48
C THR A 120 -15.85 -48.32 38.18
N GLY A 121 -16.51 -49.30 37.54
CA GLY A 121 -17.67 -48.97 36.67
C GLY A 121 -18.20 -49.99 35.63
N ASN A 122 -17.42 -51.03 35.30
CA ASN A 122 -17.76 -52.35 34.71
C ASN A 122 -19.05 -52.66 33.87
N GLU A 123 -18.84 -53.57 32.89
CA GLU A 123 -19.73 -54.71 32.51
C GLU A 123 -20.89 -54.56 31.47
N ILE A 124 -21.20 -55.55 30.58
CA ILE A 124 -20.46 -56.74 30.05
C ILE A 124 -21.15 -57.41 28.81
N ILE A 125 -20.37 -57.93 27.81
CA ILE A 125 -20.58 -59.13 26.90
C ILE A 125 -21.96 -59.24 26.13
N PRO A 126 -22.31 -60.22 25.24
CA PRO A 126 -21.57 -61.20 24.39
C PRO A 126 -21.68 -60.88 22.86
N GLU A 127 -21.26 -61.69 21.87
CA GLU A 127 -20.18 -62.68 21.61
C GLU A 127 -20.31 -63.11 20.14
N GLU A 128 -19.21 -63.53 19.48
CA GLU A 128 -19.14 -64.79 18.69
C GLU A 128 -17.69 -65.03 18.18
N MET A 129 -17.35 -66.29 17.88
CA MET A 129 -16.01 -66.71 17.42
C MET A 129 -16.06 -67.35 16.02
N THR A 130 -14.94 -67.31 15.29
CA THR A 130 -14.38 -68.47 14.55
C THR A 130 -12.92 -68.21 14.09
N TYR A 131 -12.24 -69.24 13.56
CA TYR A 131 -10.77 -69.31 13.38
C TYR A 131 -10.30 -69.37 11.91
N LEU A 132 -8.97 -69.30 11.73
CA LEU A 132 -8.11 -69.72 10.60
C LEU A 132 -7.73 -68.69 9.50
N GLU A 133 -6.44 -68.33 9.51
CA GLU A 133 -5.42 -68.43 8.42
C GLU A 133 -5.77 -67.86 7.02
N GLU A 134 -4.96 -67.00 6.40
CA GLU A 134 -3.59 -67.30 5.92
C GLU A 134 -2.61 -66.08 5.93
N GLU A 135 -1.37 -66.31 5.48
CA GLU A 135 -0.21 -65.41 5.67
C GLU A 135 0.04 -64.38 4.55
N THR A 136 0.79 -63.31 4.86
CA THR A 136 2.17 -63.12 4.33
C THR A 136 2.89 -61.94 5.01
N VAL A 137 4.23 -61.97 5.02
CA VAL A 137 5.07 -61.19 5.97
C VAL A 137 6.08 -60.28 5.26
N ILE A 138 6.14 -59.00 5.67
CA ILE A 138 7.37 -58.17 5.68
C ILE A 138 7.36 -57.27 6.94
N PRO A 139 8.35 -57.35 7.85
CA PRO A 139 8.38 -56.58 9.09
C PRO A 139 9.23 -55.28 9.02
N GLU A 140 9.09 -54.46 10.06
CA GLU A 140 9.83 -53.22 10.32
C GLU A 140 11.26 -53.44 10.88
N ARG A 141 11.94 -52.31 11.23
CA ARG A 141 13.03 -52.08 12.24
C ARG A 141 14.46 -51.93 11.69
N ALA A 142 15.34 -51.15 12.32
CA ALA A 142 15.17 -50.08 13.35
C ALA A 142 16.45 -49.19 13.40
N TRP A 143 16.42 -48.14 14.23
CA TRP A 143 17.59 -47.31 14.57
C TRP A 143 18.53 -48.00 15.55
N MET A 144 19.84 -47.75 15.44
CA MET A 144 20.77 -47.67 16.58
C MET A 144 22.01 -46.84 16.23
N GLU A 145 22.42 -45.98 17.16
CA GLU A 145 23.72 -45.28 17.27
C GLU A 145 24.70 -46.20 18.10
N PRO A 146 26.03 -45.96 18.26
CA PRO A 146 26.62 -44.74 18.87
C PRO A 146 28.05 -44.32 18.45
N GLU A 147 28.56 -43.25 19.13
CA GLU A 147 29.95 -42.88 19.49
C GLU A 147 31.02 -42.74 18.37
N GLU A 148 31.65 -41.58 18.12
CA GLU A 148 32.53 -40.68 18.93
C GLU A 148 34.02 -41.07 19.03
N GLU A 149 34.89 -40.30 18.35
CA GLU A 149 36.19 -39.81 18.89
C GLU A 149 36.77 -38.65 18.02
N LYS A 150 37.79 -37.93 18.50
CA LYS A 150 38.40 -36.72 17.86
C LYS A 150 39.87 -36.92 17.45
N PRO A 151 40.45 -36.06 16.59
CA PRO A 151 41.07 -34.77 17.00
C PRO A 151 40.72 -33.60 16.01
N ASP A 152 40.83 -32.27 16.23
CA ASP A 152 41.80 -31.38 16.90
C ASP A 152 43.17 -31.33 16.14
N TYR A 153 43.81 -30.20 15.75
CA TYR A 153 43.72 -28.74 16.03
C TYR A 153 43.36 -27.93 14.74
N SER A 154 43.27 -26.58 14.57
CA SER A 154 44.04 -25.35 14.96
C SER A 154 45.41 -25.21 14.25
N LEU A 155 45.83 -24.10 13.58
CA LEU A 155 45.38 -22.68 13.44
C LEU A 155 45.65 -22.08 12.01
N GLU A 156 45.15 -20.85 11.76
CA GLU A 156 45.72 -19.63 11.07
C GLU A 156 46.93 -19.74 10.08
N GLU A 157 47.21 -18.85 9.09
CA GLU A 157 46.54 -17.66 8.49
C GLU A 157 47.20 -17.26 7.14
N ALA A 158 46.50 -16.47 6.29
CA ALA A 158 47.05 -15.40 5.40
C ALA A 158 48.19 -15.79 4.36
N VAL A 159 48.91 -14.91 3.63
CA VAL A 159 48.54 -13.78 2.71
C VAL A 159 49.65 -13.52 1.64
N TYR A 160 49.24 -13.21 0.40
CA TYR A 160 49.93 -12.41 -0.69
C TYR A 160 51.32 -12.75 -1.32
N LYS A 161 51.31 -12.72 -2.67
CA LYS A 161 52.25 -12.10 -3.67
C LYS A 161 53.73 -12.50 -3.87
N GLU A 162 54.08 -12.60 -5.18
CA GLU A 162 55.36 -12.27 -5.88
C GLU A 162 56.64 -13.03 -5.45
N GLU A 163 57.66 -13.30 -6.28
CA GLU A 163 58.11 -12.86 -7.64
C GLU A 163 58.37 -14.12 -8.55
N GLY A 164 58.88 -14.11 -9.81
CA GLY A 164 59.37 -13.08 -10.74
C GLY A 164 60.02 -13.67 -12.03
N LEU A 165 60.60 -12.78 -12.87
CA LEU A 165 61.58 -12.99 -13.97
C LEU A 165 61.22 -13.79 -15.26
N PHE A 166 61.01 -13.04 -16.36
CA PHE A 166 61.83 -12.94 -17.61
C PHE A 166 62.98 -13.97 -17.89
N PRO A 167 63.32 -14.29 -19.17
CA PRO A 167 63.69 -13.29 -20.22
C PRO A 167 63.33 -13.56 -21.72
N GLU A 168 63.57 -12.53 -22.56
CA GLU A 168 64.08 -12.47 -23.98
C GLU A 168 63.58 -13.46 -25.09
N GLY A 169 63.61 -13.16 -26.41
CA GLY A 169 63.96 -11.95 -27.19
C GLY A 169 64.42 -12.27 -28.65
N GLY A 170 63.95 -11.52 -29.68
CA GLY A 170 64.28 -11.70 -31.14
C GLY A 170 63.25 -12.57 -31.91
N GLU A 171 62.79 -12.34 -33.16
CA GLU A 171 63.35 -11.84 -34.46
C GLU A 171 64.18 -12.89 -35.25
N ALA A 172 64.02 -13.13 -36.58
CA ALA A 172 62.97 -12.77 -37.58
C ALA A 172 63.12 -13.53 -38.95
N LEU A 173 62.00 -13.69 -39.70
CA LEU A 173 61.83 -13.80 -41.19
C LEU A 173 62.29 -15.03 -42.05
N TYR A 174 61.65 -15.14 -43.24
CA TYR A 174 61.92 -15.92 -44.50
C TYR A 174 61.63 -17.46 -44.51
N GLU A 175 60.70 -17.96 -45.37
CA GLU A 175 60.87 -18.69 -46.69
C GLU A 175 61.04 -20.23 -46.51
N GLU A 176 60.60 -21.18 -47.39
CA GLU A 176 59.92 -21.17 -48.71
C GLU A 176 59.13 -22.51 -49.00
N GLU A 177 58.36 -22.54 -50.10
CA GLU A 177 57.70 -23.62 -50.92
C GLU A 177 57.46 -25.12 -50.53
N GLY A 178 56.37 -25.68 -51.11
CA GLY A 178 56.23 -27.08 -51.61
C GLY A 178 55.55 -28.13 -50.71
N LEU A 179 54.75 -29.12 -51.16
CA LEU A 179 54.21 -29.54 -52.48
C LEU A 179 52.85 -30.30 -52.33
N LEU A 180 52.10 -30.51 -53.43
CA LEU A 180 50.88 -31.37 -53.55
C LEU A 180 51.22 -32.85 -53.91
N PRO A 181 50.27 -33.83 -53.87
CA PRO A 181 49.18 -34.07 -54.85
C PRO A 181 47.77 -34.09 -54.21
N GLU A 182 46.60 -33.96 -54.88
CA GLU A 182 45.98 -34.72 -56.01
C GLU A 182 45.53 -36.16 -55.64
N GLU A 183 44.42 -36.74 -56.11
CA GLU A 183 43.74 -36.62 -57.42
C GLU A 183 42.18 -36.43 -57.39
N GLU A 184 41.66 -36.09 -58.59
CA GLU A 184 40.27 -35.91 -59.11
C GLU A 184 39.55 -37.29 -59.38
N PRO A 185 38.45 -37.54 -60.16
CA PRO A 185 37.94 -36.76 -61.33
C PRO A 185 36.46 -36.83 -61.86
N PHE A 186 36.21 -35.97 -62.88
CA PHE A 186 35.27 -36.06 -64.03
C PHE A 186 33.76 -35.74 -63.83
N PHE A 187 33.00 -35.20 -64.82
CA PHE A 187 33.23 -34.97 -66.28
C PHE A 187 32.70 -33.59 -66.77
N ASP A 188 33.19 -33.14 -67.94
CA ASP A 188 32.90 -31.86 -68.63
C ASP A 188 31.59 -31.81 -69.47
N GLU A 189 31.21 -30.60 -69.95
CA GLU A 189 31.11 -30.31 -71.40
C GLU A 189 30.93 -28.80 -71.77
N GLU A 190 31.87 -28.29 -72.59
CA GLU A 190 31.85 -27.20 -73.61
C GLU A 190 31.17 -25.81 -73.42
N ILE A 191 31.99 -24.81 -73.06
CA ILE A 191 32.47 -23.66 -73.89
C ILE A 191 31.49 -22.95 -74.86
N PHE A 192 31.39 -21.61 -74.74
CA PHE A 192 31.45 -20.68 -75.90
C PHE A 192 32.05 -19.30 -75.50
N ILE A 193 32.55 -18.53 -76.48
CA ILE A 193 33.45 -17.36 -76.27
C ILE A 193 32.74 -16.03 -76.62
N GLU A 194 33.11 -14.92 -75.96
CA GLU A 194 32.66 -13.54 -76.22
C GLU A 194 33.03 -13.03 -77.63
N PRO A 195 32.37 -11.97 -78.16
CA PRO A 195 32.92 -10.62 -77.95
C PRO A 195 31.91 -9.44 -77.87
N ASP A 196 32.42 -8.31 -77.36
CA ASP A 196 32.02 -6.91 -77.59
C ASP A 196 30.55 -6.48 -77.53
N ARG A 197 30.21 -5.67 -76.50
CA ARG A 197 29.45 -4.41 -76.70
C ARG A 197 29.54 -3.40 -75.54
N GLU A 198 30.14 -2.26 -75.86
CA GLU A 198 29.91 -0.88 -75.41
C GLU A 198 29.35 -0.62 -73.99
N GLU A 199 30.12 0.13 -73.20
CA GLU A 199 29.74 0.65 -71.88
C GLU A 199 28.48 1.54 -71.92
N ILE A 200 27.38 1.08 -71.32
CA ILE A 200 26.33 1.99 -70.83
C ILE A 200 26.72 2.43 -69.41
N ASN A 201 27.46 3.53 -69.34
CA ASN A 201 27.86 4.15 -68.09
C ASN A 201 26.66 4.79 -67.37
N TRP A 202 25.99 4.03 -66.50
CA TRP A 202 25.17 4.60 -65.44
C TRP A 202 26.08 5.07 -64.30
N PRO A 203 25.97 6.34 -63.84
CA PRO A 203 26.79 6.83 -62.74
C PRO A 203 26.39 6.10 -61.46
N GLY A 204 27.36 5.46 -60.82
CA GLY A 204 27.13 4.63 -59.66
C GLY A 204 26.55 5.43 -58.49
N PHE A 205 25.37 5.03 -58.01
CA PHE A 205 25.01 5.25 -56.62
C PHE A 205 25.80 4.25 -55.74
N GLU A 206 27.11 4.48 -55.64
CA GLU A 206 27.85 4.11 -54.43
C GLU A 206 27.30 4.99 -53.31
N ALA A 207 26.22 4.53 -52.68
CA ALA A 207 25.73 5.14 -51.45
C ALA A 207 26.83 5.01 -50.41
N GLU A 208 27.45 6.13 -50.04
CA GLU A 208 28.54 6.19 -49.07
C GLU A 208 28.17 5.36 -47.84
N LYS A 209 28.96 4.32 -47.54
CA LYS A 209 28.77 3.55 -46.30
C LYS A 209 29.11 4.45 -45.12
N GLY A 210 28.07 5.09 -44.58
CA GLY A 210 28.17 5.89 -43.36
C GLY A 210 28.86 5.07 -42.25
N PRO A 211 29.80 5.68 -41.51
CA PRO A 211 30.85 4.96 -40.80
C PRO A 211 30.30 3.95 -39.79
N GLU A 212 31.01 2.83 -39.69
CA GLU A 212 30.72 1.73 -38.76
C GLU A 212 30.64 2.24 -37.31
N ILE A 213 29.63 1.77 -36.57
CA ILE A 213 29.47 2.04 -35.15
C ILE A 213 29.99 0.82 -34.39
N PRO A 214 31.20 0.88 -33.78
CA PRO A 214 31.72 -0.22 -33.00
C PRO A 214 30.88 -0.49 -31.75
N ALA A 215 30.80 -1.74 -31.33
CA ALA A 215 30.13 -2.13 -30.10
C ALA A 215 30.70 -1.37 -28.89
N GLY A 216 29.83 -0.73 -28.09
CA GLY A 216 30.28 0.25 -27.10
C GLY A 216 29.39 0.38 -25.87
N ARG A 217 29.79 1.28 -24.96
CA ARG A 217 29.17 1.49 -23.65
C ARG A 217 29.43 2.91 -23.14
N LEU A 218 28.41 3.52 -22.54
CA LEU A 218 28.47 4.83 -21.91
C LEU A 218 27.88 4.76 -20.49
N GLU A 219 28.60 5.28 -19.49
CA GLU A 219 28.11 5.38 -18.11
C GLU A 219 27.76 6.83 -17.77
N LEU A 220 26.49 7.08 -17.46
CA LEU A 220 26.00 8.41 -17.11
C LEU A 220 25.82 8.50 -15.59
N THR A 221 26.69 9.26 -14.94
CA THR A 221 26.71 9.41 -13.47
C THR A 221 25.56 10.23 -12.92
N ARG A 222 24.98 11.12 -13.73
CA ARG A 222 23.82 11.97 -13.41
C ARG A 222 22.80 11.89 -14.55
N VAL A 223 21.55 11.57 -14.25
CA VAL A 223 20.43 11.64 -15.21
C VAL A 223 19.24 12.31 -14.53
N SER A 224 18.82 13.48 -15.02
CA SER A 224 17.78 14.31 -14.38
C SER A 224 16.46 13.58 -14.13
N LEU A 225 16.09 12.64 -15.00
CA LEU A 225 14.91 11.77 -14.86
C LEU A 225 15.01 10.80 -13.67
N LEU A 226 16.23 10.43 -13.26
CA LEU A 226 16.52 9.46 -12.21
C LEU A 226 17.04 10.11 -10.91
N LYS A 227 17.18 11.44 -10.86
CA LYS A 227 17.73 12.19 -9.71
C LYS A 227 17.07 11.90 -8.36
N HIS A 228 15.77 11.57 -8.36
CA HIS A 228 15.00 11.21 -7.15
C HIS A 228 15.01 9.70 -6.81
N HIS A 229 15.67 8.87 -7.61
CA HIS A 229 15.96 7.49 -7.22
C HIS A 229 17.08 7.48 -6.19
N ARG A 230 16.92 6.78 -5.06
CA ARG A 230 17.98 6.58 -4.06
C ARG A 230 18.94 5.45 -4.50
N GLY A 231 20.25 5.65 -4.43
CA GLY A 231 21.24 4.64 -4.84
C GLY A 231 22.64 5.22 -4.94
N SER A 232 23.61 4.39 -5.33
CA SER A 232 24.96 4.81 -5.76
C SER A 232 25.03 4.78 -7.29
N GLY A 233 25.88 5.62 -7.88
CA GLY A 233 26.00 5.74 -9.34
C GLY A 233 26.53 4.48 -10.06
N PRO A 234 26.61 4.52 -11.41
CA PRO A 234 26.01 5.53 -12.29
C PRO A 234 24.48 5.50 -12.24
N ASP A 235 23.83 6.57 -12.74
CA ASP A 235 22.37 6.66 -12.85
C ASP A 235 21.82 5.80 -14.01
N LEU A 236 22.57 5.71 -15.10
CA LEU A 236 22.20 4.94 -16.29
C LEU A 236 23.47 4.39 -16.95
N ILE A 237 23.42 3.14 -17.40
CA ILE A 237 24.40 2.59 -18.34
C ILE A 237 23.69 2.37 -19.67
N LEU A 238 24.29 2.89 -20.74
CA LEU A 238 23.95 2.56 -22.12
C LEU A 238 25.01 1.59 -22.65
N THR A 239 24.61 0.64 -23.49
CA THR A 239 25.53 -0.15 -24.32
C THR A 239 24.83 -0.56 -25.61
N TRP A 240 25.59 -0.84 -26.66
CA TRP A 240 25.07 -1.18 -27.98
C TRP A 240 25.97 -2.22 -28.66
N ASN A 241 25.38 -3.00 -29.57
CA ASN A 241 26.09 -4.00 -30.37
C ASN A 241 26.86 -3.33 -31.54
N ASN A 242 27.64 -4.13 -32.27
CA ASN A 242 28.38 -3.66 -33.44
C ASN A 242 27.44 -3.41 -34.64
N MET A 243 27.62 -2.31 -35.38
CA MET A 243 26.72 -1.94 -36.48
C MET A 243 27.55 -1.50 -37.70
N LEU A 244 27.60 -2.37 -38.73
CA LEU A 244 28.43 -2.21 -39.93
C LEU A 244 28.06 -1.02 -40.83
N VAL A 245 26.93 -0.37 -40.54
CA VAL A 245 26.44 0.87 -41.15
C VAL A 245 25.69 1.67 -40.09
N GLN A 246 25.61 2.99 -40.24
CA GLN A 246 24.75 3.81 -39.38
C GLN A 246 23.26 3.41 -39.53
N PRO A 247 22.54 3.10 -38.44
CA PRO A 247 21.13 2.75 -38.51
C PRO A 247 20.22 3.99 -38.47
N GLU A 248 19.09 3.96 -39.19
CA GLU A 248 17.99 4.92 -38.98
C GLU A 248 17.17 4.63 -37.71
N SER A 249 17.20 3.37 -37.25
CA SER A 249 16.44 2.93 -36.07
C SER A 249 17.11 1.75 -35.35
N VAL A 250 16.95 1.70 -34.02
CA VAL A 250 17.46 0.63 -33.16
C VAL A 250 16.35 -0.01 -32.33
N ASP A 251 16.54 -1.28 -31.97
CA ASP A 251 15.73 -1.89 -30.91
C ASP A 251 16.24 -1.39 -29.54
N VAL A 252 15.33 -0.99 -28.66
CA VAL A 252 15.68 -0.49 -27.32
C VAL A 252 15.37 -1.55 -26.27
N VAL A 253 16.40 -2.02 -25.57
CA VAL A 253 16.29 -2.97 -24.46
C VAL A 253 16.31 -2.21 -23.14
N ILE A 254 15.35 -2.42 -22.25
CA ILE A 254 15.38 -1.85 -20.89
C ILE A 254 15.54 -2.99 -19.89
N HIS A 255 16.56 -2.94 -19.02
CA HIS A 255 16.79 -3.95 -17.98
C HIS A 255 16.39 -3.49 -16.58
N LEU A 256 15.46 -4.21 -15.96
CA LEU A 256 14.92 -3.91 -14.63
C LEU A 256 15.42 -4.92 -13.59
N HIS A 257 16.30 -4.46 -12.69
CA HIS A 257 16.81 -5.24 -11.56
C HIS A 257 15.97 -5.02 -10.28
N GLY A 258 15.82 -6.06 -9.46
CA GLY A 258 14.91 -6.01 -8.29
C GLY A 258 15.54 -5.80 -6.91
N TYR A 259 16.80 -6.19 -6.72
CA TYR A 259 17.43 -6.26 -5.39
C TYR A 259 18.94 -6.00 -5.46
N SER A 260 19.52 -5.43 -4.40
CA SER A 260 20.97 -5.45 -4.19
C SER A 260 21.51 -6.86 -3.96
N LEU A 261 22.81 -7.05 -4.17
CA LEU A 261 23.50 -8.31 -3.85
C LEU A 261 23.57 -8.58 -2.34
N GLN A 262 23.72 -7.53 -1.52
CA GLN A 262 23.83 -7.59 -0.06
C GLN A 262 22.84 -6.62 0.62
N ALA A 263 22.33 -6.97 1.80
CA ALA A 263 21.40 -6.11 2.54
C ALA A 263 22.10 -4.84 3.05
N GLY A 264 21.38 -3.72 3.07
CA GLY A 264 21.89 -2.40 3.49
C GLY A 264 22.79 -1.70 2.47
N LYS A 265 23.59 -2.44 1.69
CA LYS A 265 24.48 -1.87 0.66
C LYS A 265 23.73 -1.41 -0.59
N LEU A 266 24.12 -0.24 -1.09
CA LEU A 266 23.65 0.31 -2.36
C LEU A 266 24.28 -0.44 -3.54
N LEU A 267 23.58 -0.48 -4.67
CA LEU A 267 24.05 -1.06 -5.93
C LEU A 267 24.87 -0.04 -6.71
N HIS A 268 26.06 -0.42 -7.14
CA HIS A 268 26.81 0.26 -8.19
C HIS A 268 26.58 -0.50 -9.49
N LEU A 269 25.82 0.07 -10.44
CA LEU A 269 25.34 -0.68 -11.61
C LEU A 269 26.46 -1.42 -12.35
N SER A 270 27.56 -0.73 -12.61
CA SER A 270 28.73 -1.17 -13.39
C SER A 270 29.42 -2.42 -12.82
N ARG A 271 29.39 -2.57 -11.49
CA ARG A 271 30.03 -3.66 -10.73
C ARG A 271 29.05 -4.78 -10.41
N ASP A 272 27.86 -4.42 -9.94
CA ASP A 272 26.96 -5.36 -9.28
C ASP A 272 25.90 -5.96 -10.23
N ILE A 273 25.42 -5.18 -11.21
CA ILE A 273 24.30 -5.56 -12.08
C ILE A 273 24.75 -5.77 -13.53
N MET A 274 25.55 -4.87 -14.10
CA MET A 274 25.94 -4.94 -15.51
C MET A 274 26.56 -6.30 -15.90
N PRO A 275 27.52 -6.87 -15.14
CA PRO A 275 28.10 -8.19 -15.45
C PRO A 275 27.15 -9.40 -15.26
N ARG A 276 25.93 -9.15 -14.76
CA ARG A 276 24.91 -10.14 -14.39
C ARG A 276 23.56 -9.89 -15.07
N SER A 277 23.44 -8.84 -15.88
CA SER A 277 22.19 -8.34 -16.47
C SER A 277 21.70 -9.16 -17.66
N GLY A 278 22.61 -9.83 -18.37
CA GLY A 278 22.33 -10.45 -19.65
C GLY A 278 22.41 -9.49 -20.84
N LEU A 279 22.76 -8.22 -20.61
CA LEU A 279 23.05 -7.22 -21.65
C LEU A 279 24.48 -7.44 -22.20
N ASN A 280 24.68 -8.60 -22.81
CA ASN A 280 25.90 -8.97 -23.52
C ASN A 280 25.55 -9.26 -24.98
N TRP A 281 26.42 -8.87 -25.91
CA TRP A 281 26.13 -8.94 -27.35
C TRP A 281 26.54 -10.28 -27.98
N SER A 282 27.29 -11.09 -27.26
CA SER A 282 27.71 -12.47 -27.56
C SER A 282 27.90 -13.22 -26.23
N ASP A 283 28.36 -14.47 -26.25
CA ASP A 283 28.61 -15.23 -25.01
C ASP A 283 29.68 -14.53 -24.12
N PRO A 284 29.33 -14.06 -22.90
CA PRO A 284 30.27 -13.35 -22.04
C PRO A 284 31.27 -14.27 -21.35
N GLU A 285 31.35 -15.54 -21.76
CA GLU A 285 32.32 -16.54 -21.32
C GLU A 285 33.17 -17.06 -22.50
N GLY A 286 32.85 -16.71 -23.76
CA GLY A 286 33.57 -17.14 -24.95
C GLY A 286 33.50 -18.66 -25.23
N ARG A 287 32.55 -19.37 -24.63
CA ARG A 287 32.46 -20.84 -24.70
C ARG A 287 31.43 -21.36 -25.68
N ASP A 288 30.54 -20.50 -26.14
CA ASP A 288 29.55 -20.80 -27.16
C ASP A 288 29.78 -19.92 -28.38
N LEU A 289 29.92 -20.54 -29.55
CA LEU A 289 30.21 -19.89 -30.83
C LEU A 289 28.94 -19.47 -31.59
N THR A 290 27.75 -19.66 -31.01
CA THR A 290 26.48 -19.18 -31.58
C THR A 290 26.56 -17.67 -31.85
N PRO A 291 26.25 -17.19 -33.07
CA PRO A 291 26.31 -15.77 -33.40
C PRO A 291 25.55 -14.89 -32.40
N GLY A 292 26.18 -13.76 -32.07
CA GLY A 292 25.63 -12.76 -31.18
C GLY A 292 24.52 -11.89 -31.80
N ARG A 293 24.15 -10.83 -31.10
CA ARG A 293 23.19 -9.83 -31.57
C ARG A 293 23.78 -9.04 -32.75
N SER A 294 23.29 -9.31 -33.96
CA SER A 294 23.63 -8.58 -35.19
C SER A 294 22.77 -7.34 -35.44
N ARG A 295 21.46 -7.41 -35.16
CA ARG A 295 20.51 -6.31 -35.42
C ARG A 295 20.83 -5.08 -34.55
N PRO A 296 20.90 -3.85 -35.10
CA PRO A 296 21.15 -2.61 -34.35
C PRO A 296 20.30 -2.46 -33.08
N THR A 297 20.95 -2.38 -31.92
CA THR A 297 20.31 -2.46 -30.60
C THR A 297 21.00 -1.58 -29.58
N LEU A 298 20.21 -0.84 -28.82
CA LEU A 298 20.64 -0.02 -27.69
C LEU A 298 20.02 -0.56 -26.39
N ALA A 299 20.86 -0.98 -25.44
CA ALA A 299 20.41 -1.39 -24.12
C ALA A 299 20.59 -0.30 -23.06
N LEU A 300 19.54 -0.07 -22.28
CA LEU A 300 19.43 0.89 -21.19
C LEU A 300 19.30 0.12 -19.87
N LEU A 301 20.29 0.29 -18.98
CA LEU A 301 20.29 -0.24 -17.62
C LEU A 301 20.12 0.93 -16.63
N PRO A 302 18.88 1.34 -16.30
CA PRO A 302 18.62 2.43 -15.38
C PRO A 302 18.82 2.01 -13.92
N ARG A 303 19.27 2.95 -13.09
CA ARG A 303 19.39 2.77 -11.64
C ARG A 303 18.01 2.82 -11.00
N GLY A 304 17.63 1.75 -10.28
CA GLY A 304 16.41 1.75 -9.46
C GLY A 304 16.53 2.65 -8.22
N HIS A 305 15.38 3.01 -7.64
CA HIS A 305 15.27 3.62 -6.32
C HIS A 305 15.35 2.55 -5.22
N PHE A 306 16.35 2.68 -4.34
CA PHE A 306 16.57 1.79 -3.20
C PHE A 306 15.63 2.09 -2.03
N PHE A 307 14.59 1.28 -1.89
CA PHE A 307 13.68 1.31 -0.75
C PHE A 307 14.04 0.28 0.33
N GLY A 308 14.89 -0.72 0.01
CA GLY A 308 15.35 -1.78 0.91
C GLY A 308 14.29 -2.82 1.28
N GLY A 309 13.13 -2.38 1.77
CA GLY A 309 12.03 -3.24 2.19
C GLY A 309 12.43 -4.20 3.32
N LYS A 310 11.66 -5.29 3.49
CA LYS A 310 11.86 -6.26 4.58
C LYS A 310 13.18 -7.03 4.50
N SER A 311 13.77 -7.15 3.31
CA SER A 311 15.06 -7.83 3.09
C SER A 311 16.27 -6.89 3.19
N GLY A 312 16.05 -5.57 3.34
CA GLY A 312 17.10 -4.57 3.26
C GLY A 312 17.76 -4.45 1.88
N ARG A 313 17.15 -5.05 0.83
CA ARG A 313 17.74 -5.19 -0.52
C ARG A 313 16.92 -4.58 -1.66
N GLY A 314 15.64 -4.28 -1.47
CA GLY A 314 14.69 -3.98 -2.56
C GLY A 314 14.93 -2.69 -3.35
N TYR A 315 14.78 -2.78 -4.68
CA TYR A 315 14.77 -1.67 -5.64
C TYR A 315 13.43 -1.61 -6.38
N ASN A 316 12.97 -0.40 -6.69
CA ASN A 316 11.81 -0.16 -7.56
C ASN A 316 12.09 1.00 -8.53
N PHE A 317 11.20 1.24 -9.49
CA PHE A 317 11.39 2.25 -10.53
C PHE A 317 10.20 3.22 -10.55
N PRO A 318 10.03 4.08 -9.53
CA PRO A 318 8.83 4.91 -9.36
C PRO A 318 8.54 5.83 -10.56
N VAL A 319 9.57 6.30 -11.26
CA VAL A 319 9.43 7.11 -12.47
C VAL A 319 9.01 6.26 -13.69
N LEU A 320 9.65 5.11 -13.89
CA LEU A 320 9.46 4.27 -15.09
C LEU A 320 8.15 3.46 -15.08
N ILE A 321 7.49 3.30 -13.93
CA ILE A 321 6.13 2.73 -13.83
C ILE A 321 5.02 3.76 -14.16
N SER A 322 5.38 4.76 -14.97
CA SER A 322 4.46 5.70 -15.62
C SER A 322 4.80 5.76 -17.10
N GLY A 323 3.79 5.87 -17.98
CA GLY A 323 4.01 5.90 -19.44
C GLY A 323 4.92 7.03 -19.87
N LYS A 324 4.73 8.24 -19.30
CA LYS A 324 5.59 9.40 -19.57
C LYS A 324 7.04 9.15 -19.14
N GLY A 325 7.27 8.65 -17.92
CA GLY A 325 8.62 8.41 -17.40
C GLY A 325 9.37 7.28 -18.12
N LEU A 326 8.68 6.29 -18.67
CA LEU A 326 9.31 5.28 -19.52
C LEU A 326 9.73 5.86 -20.87
N GLN A 327 8.85 6.62 -21.53
CA GLN A 327 9.16 7.23 -22.83
C GLN A 327 10.28 8.27 -22.71
N GLN A 328 10.31 9.05 -21.62
CA GLN A 328 11.40 9.98 -21.32
C GLN A 328 12.76 9.26 -21.18
N LEU A 329 12.81 8.05 -20.62
CA LEU A 329 14.04 7.27 -20.55
C LEU A 329 14.47 6.75 -21.94
N ILE A 330 13.51 6.32 -22.77
CA ILE A 330 13.79 5.85 -24.13
C ILE A 330 14.36 6.98 -24.98
N ASN A 331 13.68 8.13 -25.03
CA ASN A 331 14.12 9.29 -25.80
C ASN A 331 15.50 9.77 -25.32
N PHE A 332 15.69 9.95 -24.01
CA PHE A 332 16.99 10.32 -23.46
C PHE A 332 18.09 9.29 -23.81
N GLY A 333 17.79 8.00 -23.80
CA GLY A 333 18.72 6.95 -24.21
C GLY A 333 19.13 7.08 -25.68
N LEU A 334 18.16 7.27 -26.57
CA LEU A 334 18.36 7.47 -28.01
C LEU A 334 19.18 8.73 -28.29
N ASP A 335 18.87 9.87 -27.65
CA ASP A 335 19.62 11.11 -27.83
C ASP A 335 21.08 11.00 -27.35
N GLN A 336 21.32 10.25 -26.26
CA GLN A 336 22.67 10.05 -25.72
C GLN A 336 23.49 9.09 -26.59
N PHE A 337 22.86 8.06 -27.17
CA PHE A 337 23.49 7.21 -28.19
C PHE A 337 23.85 8.02 -29.43
N ALA A 338 22.91 8.78 -29.99
CA ALA A 338 23.13 9.65 -31.16
C ALA A 338 24.31 10.61 -30.95
N ARG A 339 24.31 11.37 -29.85
CA ARG A 339 25.41 12.30 -29.50
C ARG A 339 26.76 11.61 -29.30
N HIS A 340 26.78 10.36 -28.85
CA HIS A 340 28.02 9.62 -28.58
C HIS A 340 28.58 8.90 -29.82
N THR A 341 27.73 8.55 -30.79
CA THR A 341 28.14 7.84 -32.02
C THR A 341 28.21 8.73 -33.27
N GLY A 342 27.74 9.98 -33.19
CA GLY A 342 27.71 10.92 -34.31
C GLY A 342 26.54 10.71 -35.29
N VAL A 343 25.62 9.79 -34.99
CA VAL A 343 24.39 9.58 -35.78
C VAL A 343 23.45 10.76 -35.59
N ALA A 344 23.04 11.42 -36.68
CA ALA A 344 22.29 12.68 -36.62
C ALA A 344 20.91 12.58 -35.92
N SER A 345 20.17 11.49 -36.14
CA SER A 345 18.96 11.16 -35.39
C SER A 345 18.68 9.66 -35.44
N ILE A 346 18.01 9.11 -34.42
CA ILE A 346 17.76 7.67 -34.33
C ILE A 346 16.37 7.37 -33.78
N LYS A 347 15.64 6.46 -34.44
CA LYS A 347 14.26 6.09 -34.06
C LYS A 347 14.23 4.80 -33.23
N LEU A 348 13.22 4.68 -32.36
CA LEU A 348 12.84 3.40 -31.75
C LEU A 348 12.23 2.49 -32.82
N ARG A 349 12.74 1.26 -32.98
CA ARG A 349 12.15 0.24 -33.85
C ARG A 349 11.30 -0.78 -33.07
N ARG A 350 11.90 -1.49 -32.10
CA ARG A 350 11.21 -2.42 -31.19
C ARG A 350 11.55 -2.09 -29.73
N LEU A 351 10.62 -2.29 -28.81
CA LEU A 351 10.84 -2.13 -27.37
C LEU A 351 10.90 -3.49 -26.68
N ILE A 352 12.04 -3.80 -26.05
CA ILE A 352 12.32 -5.06 -25.37
C ILE A 352 12.44 -4.79 -23.85
N ILE A 353 11.59 -5.42 -23.03
CA ILE A 353 11.67 -5.27 -21.56
C ILE A 353 12.26 -6.54 -20.95
N THR A 354 13.44 -6.43 -20.35
CA THR A 354 14.06 -7.53 -19.60
C THR A 354 13.97 -7.26 -18.10
N ALA A 355 13.64 -8.28 -17.30
CA ALA A 355 13.39 -8.11 -15.87
C ALA A 355 13.98 -9.27 -15.05
N HIS A 356 14.92 -8.95 -14.15
CA HIS A 356 15.52 -9.93 -13.24
C HIS A 356 15.00 -9.77 -11.81
N SER A 357 14.68 -10.91 -11.19
CA SER A 357 14.29 -10.97 -9.78
C SER A 357 13.12 -10.00 -9.50
N GLY A 358 13.16 -9.23 -8.40
CA GLY A 358 12.12 -8.25 -8.06
C GLY A 358 11.78 -7.21 -9.15
N GLY A 359 12.60 -7.04 -10.19
CA GLY A 359 12.32 -6.16 -11.33
C GLY A 359 11.05 -6.56 -12.10
N GLY A 360 10.63 -7.82 -12.02
CA GLY A 360 9.35 -8.28 -12.54
C GLY A 360 8.13 -7.54 -11.95
N ALA A 361 8.25 -7.00 -10.73
CA ALA A 361 7.20 -6.19 -10.10
C ALA A 361 7.10 -4.75 -10.65
N ALA A 362 8.11 -4.28 -11.39
CA ALA A 362 8.06 -3.03 -12.16
C ALA A 362 7.59 -3.29 -13.60
N MET A 363 8.11 -4.33 -14.25
CA MET A 363 7.66 -4.78 -15.58
C MET A 363 6.14 -5.00 -15.64
N LEU A 364 5.54 -5.71 -14.67
CA LEU A 364 4.07 -5.92 -14.63
C LEU A 364 3.25 -4.63 -14.47
N LYS A 365 3.86 -3.52 -14.03
CA LYS A 365 3.20 -2.20 -13.99
C LYS A 365 3.35 -1.46 -15.30
N ILE A 366 4.53 -1.55 -15.92
CA ILE A 366 4.81 -1.01 -17.26
C ILE A 366 3.84 -1.57 -18.30
N LEU A 367 3.57 -2.88 -18.27
CA LEU A 367 2.60 -3.56 -19.16
C LEU A 367 1.13 -3.09 -19.00
N ARG A 368 0.83 -2.13 -18.11
CA ARG A 368 -0.50 -1.53 -17.96
C ARG A 368 -0.68 -0.26 -18.79
N HIS A 369 0.42 0.32 -19.28
CA HIS A 369 0.44 1.60 -19.99
C HIS A 369 1.45 1.63 -21.16
N SER A 370 2.10 0.50 -21.45
CA SER A 370 3.10 0.36 -22.51
C SER A 370 2.96 -1.04 -23.12
N ASN A 371 3.08 -1.13 -24.45
CA ASN A 371 2.99 -2.38 -25.21
C ASN A 371 4.35 -2.71 -25.86
N PRO A 372 5.34 -3.22 -25.09
CA PRO A 372 6.60 -3.68 -25.67
C PRO A 372 6.37 -4.85 -26.64
N ASP A 373 7.36 -5.12 -27.48
CA ASP A 373 7.35 -6.19 -28.47
C ASP A 373 7.85 -7.51 -27.90
N GLU A 374 8.83 -7.44 -27.00
CA GLU A 374 9.43 -8.60 -26.35
C GLU A 374 9.51 -8.39 -24.83
N VAL A 375 9.27 -9.46 -24.07
CA VAL A 375 9.40 -9.46 -22.61
C VAL A 375 10.18 -10.70 -22.15
N HIS A 376 11.34 -10.48 -21.54
CA HIS A 376 12.19 -11.55 -21.00
C HIS A 376 12.24 -11.47 -19.47
N VAL A 377 11.87 -12.55 -18.78
CA VAL A 377 11.73 -12.55 -17.31
C VAL A 377 12.61 -13.62 -16.67
N PHE A 378 13.68 -13.16 -16.01
CA PHE A 378 14.67 -13.99 -15.36
C PHE A 378 14.33 -14.15 -13.87
N ASP A 379 13.63 -15.25 -13.55
CA ASP A 379 13.25 -15.67 -12.19
C ASP A 379 12.62 -14.54 -11.35
N GLY A 380 11.68 -13.80 -11.95
CA GLY A 380 11.15 -12.52 -11.42
C GLY A 380 9.64 -12.44 -11.14
N LEU A 381 8.87 -13.51 -11.39
CA LEU A 381 7.42 -13.54 -11.19
C LEU A 381 7.03 -13.84 -9.73
N TYR A 382 7.28 -12.92 -8.80
CA TYR A 382 6.90 -13.07 -7.38
C TYR A 382 5.43 -12.75 -7.07
N GLN A 383 4.64 -12.37 -8.08
CA GLN A 383 3.26 -11.89 -7.96
C GLN A 383 2.41 -12.33 -9.16
N ASN A 384 1.08 -12.24 -9.04
CA ASN A 384 0.13 -12.64 -10.08
C ASN A 384 0.47 -12.00 -11.45
N PRO A 385 0.73 -12.79 -12.50
CA PRO A 385 1.18 -12.32 -13.80
C PRO A 385 0.03 -11.92 -14.73
N ALA A 386 -1.18 -11.67 -14.22
CA ALA A 386 -2.37 -11.36 -15.03
C ALA A 386 -2.17 -10.22 -16.05
N ASP A 387 -1.31 -9.23 -15.77
CA ASP A 387 -0.98 -8.15 -16.70
C ASP A 387 -0.12 -8.67 -17.88
N LEU A 388 0.86 -9.52 -17.59
CA LEU A 388 1.69 -10.20 -18.58
C LEU A 388 0.89 -11.23 -19.40
N ILE A 389 -0.05 -11.96 -18.79
CA ILE A 389 -0.93 -12.91 -19.50
C ILE A 389 -1.81 -12.18 -20.54
N ARG A 390 -2.38 -11.02 -20.20
CA ARG A 390 -3.20 -10.25 -21.15
C ARG A 390 -2.38 -9.72 -22.32
N TRP A 391 -1.21 -9.14 -22.03
CA TRP A 391 -0.27 -8.69 -23.07
C TRP A 391 0.17 -9.85 -23.98
N ALA A 392 0.53 -11.00 -23.39
CA ALA A 392 0.97 -12.18 -24.13
C ALA A 392 -0.10 -12.72 -25.06
N LYS A 393 -1.35 -12.89 -24.58
CA LYS A 393 -2.47 -13.32 -25.44
C LYS A 393 -2.69 -12.34 -26.60
N ALA A 394 -2.76 -11.03 -26.34
CA ALA A 394 -2.96 -10.04 -27.39
C ALA A 394 -1.83 -10.03 -28.46
N ARG A 395 -0.59 -10.33 -28.07
CA ARG A 395 0.55 -10.46 -28.99
C ARG A 395 0.51 -11.79 -29.77
N ILE A 396 0.20 -12.91 -29.13
CA ILE A 396 -0.03 -14.22 -29.79
C ILE A 396 -1.18 -14.11 -30.81
N ASP A 397 -2.32 -13.52 -30.42
CA ASP A 397 -3.49 -13.34 -31.28
C ASP A 397 -3.17 -12.49 -32.51
N ARG A 398 -2.27 -11.49 -32.39
CA ARG A 398 -1.78 -10.67 -33.50
C ARG A 398 -0.89 -11.49 -34.44
N ASP A 399 0.11 -12.17 -33.87
CA ASP A 399 1.16 -12.86 -34.63
C ASP A 399 0.58 -14.08 -35.36
N GLN A 400 -0.33 -14.81 -34.71
CA GLN A 400 -1.09 -15.90 -35.33
C GLN A 400 -1.95 -15.40 -36.50
N LYS A 401 -2.58 -14.22 -36.40
CA LYS A 401 -3.38 -13.64 -37.50
C LYS A 401 -2.50 -13.20 -38.67
N ALA A 402 -1.32 -12.63 -38.40
CA ALA A 402 -0.37 -12.26 -39.43
C ALA A 402 0.14 -13.49 -40.19
N LEU A 403 0.62 -14.51 -39.47
CA LEU A 403 1.12 -15.76 -40.07
C LEU A 403 0.03 -16.56 -40.79
N ALA A 404 -1.24 -16.49 -40.33
CA ALA A 404 -2.37 -17.14 -40.99
C ALA A 404 -2.71 -16.56 -42.38
N THR A 405 -2.14 -15.43 -42.77
CA THR A 405 -2.25 -14.91 -44.16
C THR A 405 -1.36 -15.66 -45.15
N GLY A 406 -0.34 -16.40 -44.67
CA GLY A 406 0.58 -17.18 -45.49
C GLY A 406 1.58 -16.39 -46.32
N THR A 407 1.68 -15.05 -46.16
CA THR A 407 2.56 -14.20 -46.98
C THR A 407 4.05 -14.27 -46.59
N GLU A 408 4.36 -14.69 -45.36
CA GLU A 408 5.73 -14.82 -44.82
C GLU A 408 5.80 -16.02 -43.86
N SER A 409 6.99 -16.64 -43.71
CA SER A 409 7.20 -17.70 -42.72
C SER A 409 7.45 -17.12 -41.30
N PRO A 410 7.28 -17.92 -40.23
CA PRO A 410 7.62 -17.52 -38.87
C PRO A 410 9.06 -17.01 -38.72
N GLU A 411 10.03 -17.62 -39.41
CA GLU A 411 11.46 -17.25 -39.39
C GLU A 411 11.70 -15.82 -39.88
N HIS A 412 10.89 -15.33 -40.81
CA HIS A 412 11.00 -13.97 -41.34
C HIS A 412 10.15 -12.98 -40.53
N TYR A 413 8.87 -13.32 -40.31
CA TYR A 413 7.92 -12.44 -39.62
C TYR A 413 8.25 -12.24 -38.14
N MET A 414 8.61 -13.30 -37.42
CA MET A 414 8.71 -13.25 -35.95
C MET A 414 9.90 -12.41 -35.44
N PRO A 415 11.13 -12.53 -35.98
CA PRO A 415 12.21 -11.65 -35.58
C PRO A 415 11.93 -10.19 -35.93
N ASP A 416 11.32 -9.90 -37.09
CA ASP A 416 11.15 -8.52 -37.52
C ASP A 416 9.95 -7.82 -36.87
N ARG A 417 8.76 -8.41 -37.01
CA ARG A 417 7.47 -7.75 -36.67
C ARG A 417 6.69 -8.48 -35.58
N GLY A 418 6.90 -9.78 -35.39
CA GLY A 418 6.34 -10.59 -34.29
C GLY A 418 6.84 -10.16 -32.90
N GLY A 419 6.31 -10.79 -31.85
CA GLY A 419 6.72 -10.57 -30.46
C GLY A 419 7.28 -11.83 -29.79
N ALA A 420 7.76 -11.70 -28.55
CA ALA A 420 8.27 -12.85 -27.79
C ALA A 420 8.04 -12.73 -26.28
N LEU A 421 7.78 -13.87 -25.64
CA LEU A 421 7.72 -14.00 -24.18
C LEU A 421 8.54 -15.19 -23.73
N ARG A 422 9.68 -14.92 -23.07
CA ARG A 422 10.59 -15.94 -22.56
C ARG A 422 10.76 -15.77 -21.06
N VAL A 423 10.35 -16.78 -20.29
CA VAL A 423 10.35 -16.72 -18.81
C VAL A 423 11.06 -17.94 -18.23
N GLN A 424 12.24 -17.73 -17.65
CA GLN A 424 13.00 -18.78 -16.99
C GLN A 424 12.81 -18.70 -15.47
N PHE A 425 12.47 -19.81 -14.82
CA PHE A 425 12.23 -19.85 -13.37
C PHE A 425 12.86 -21.08 -12.69
N ARG A 426 13.09 -20.99 -11.38
CA ARG A 426 13.72 -22.07 -10.59
C ARG A 426 12.69 -22.91 -9.83
N HIS A 427 12.88 -24.22 -9.82
CA HIS A 427 12.06 -25.15 -9.02
C HIS A 427 12.17 -24.87 -7.51
N GLY A 428 11.10 -25.11 -6.76
CA GLY A 428 11.02 -24.95 -5.30
C GLY A 428 10.95 -23.50 -4.81
N THR A 429 10.87 -22.51 -5.71
CA THR A 429 10.96 -21.08 -5.36
C THR A 429 9.60 -20.37 -5.38
N ALA A 430 9.58 -19.15 -4.82
CA ALA A 430 8.40 -18.29 -4.79
C ALA A 430 7.90 -17.83 -6.18
N THR A 431 8.72 -17.96 -7.24
CA THR A 431 8.36 -17.56 -8.61
C THR A 431 7.64 -18.68 -9.37
N GLN A 432 8.00 -19.95 -9.11
CA GLN A 432 7.46 -21.14 -9.78
C GLN A 432 5.95 -21.12 -9.91
N ARG A 433 5.21 -20.79 -8.84
CA ARG A 433 3.74 -20.76 -8.87
C ARG A 433 3.17 -19.85 -9.97
N TYR A 434 3.76 -18.68 -10.14
CA TYR A 434 3.27 -17.68 -11.09
C TYR A 434 3.82 -17.92 -12.50
N SER A 435 5.05 -18.43 -12.62
CA SER A 435 5.58 -18.92 -13.89
C SER A 435 4.75 -20.09 -14.45
N LEU A 436 4.35 -21.06 -13.63
CA LEU A 436 3.46 -22.15 -14.05
C LEU A 436 2.05 -21.66 -14.41
N MET A 437 1.52 -20.66 -13.68
CA MET A 437 0.24 -20.01 -14.05
C MET A 437 0.31 -19.32 -15.41
N LEU A 438 1.44 -18.68 -15.75
CA LEU A 438 1.68 -18.14 -17.08
C LEU A 438 1.84 -19.25 -18.12
N HIS A 439 2.61 -20.30 -17.83
CA HIS A 439 2.82 -21.45 -18.71
C HIS A 439 1.49 -22.05 -19.17
N SER A 440 0.58 -22.36 -18.25
CA SER A 440 -0.76 -22.86 -18.58
C SER A 440 -1.58 -21.88 -19.44
N ALA A 441 -1.40 -20.57 -19.26
CA ALA A 441 -2.10 -19.56 -20.06
C ALA A 441 -1.53 -19.39 -21.47
N LEU A 442 -0.24 -19.66 -21.70
CA LEU A 442 0.38 -19.71 -23.04
C LEU A 442 0.02 -21.00 -23.77
N VAL A 443 0.07 -22.15 -23.09
CA VAL A 443 -0.35 -23.46 -23.65
C VAL A 443 -1.84 -23.48 -24.02
N ALA A 444 -2.67 -22.63 -23.40
CA ALA A 444 -4.08 -22.40 -23.73
C ALA A 444 -4.32 -21.11 -24.56
N ALA A 445 -3.29 -20.62 -25.26
CA ALA A 445 -3.39 -19.50 -26.20
C ALA A 445 -2.70 -19.81 -27.54
N ILE A 446 -1.65 -20.63 -27.52
CA ILE A 446 -0.91 -21.07 -28.69
C ILE A 446 -1.55 -22.36 -29.23
N PRO A 447 -1.98 -22.42 -30.50
CA PRO A 447 -2.58 -23.62 -31.07
C PRO A 447 -1.63 -24.84 -31.00
N PRO A 448 -2.14 -26.07 -30.83
CA PRO A 448 -1.33 -27.28 -30.93
C PRO A 448 -0.54 -27.32 -32.25
N LYS A 449 0.76 -27.63 -32.18
CA LYS A 449 1.73 -27.60 -33.29
C LYS A 449 2.07 -26.20 -33.85
N SER A 450 1.57 -25.10 -33.28
CA SER A 450 2.00 -23.75 -33.70
C SER A 450 3.43 -23.44 -33.28
N GLU A 451 4.24 -22.98 -34.24
CA GLU A 451 5.64 -22.60 -34.05
C GLU A 451 5.82 -21.38 -33.14
N LEU A 452 4.76 -20.60 -32.89
CA LEU A 452 4.75 -19.51 -31.90
C LEU A 452 5.22 -19.98 -30.51
N SER A 453 5.12 -21.27 -30.20
CA SER A 453 5.68 -21.89 -28.99
C SER A 453 7.21 -21.77 -28.85
N ARG A 454 7.95 -21.45 -29.92
CA ARG A 454 9.40 -21.11 -29.88
C ARG A 454 9.64 -19.74 -29.23
N TRP A 455 8.82 -18.74 -29.58
CA TRP A 455 8.94 -17.36 -29.08
C TRP A 455 8.15 -17.10 -27.79
N TYR A 456 7.06 -17.82 -27.54
CA TYR A 456 6.17 -17.64 -26.39
C TYR A 456 6.21 -18.87 -25.45
N ARG A 457 7.20 -18.94 -24.56
CA ARG A 457 7.36 -20.06 -23.62
C ARG A 457 7.86 -19.70 -22.22
N VAL A 458 7.51 -20.57 -21.28
CA VAL A 458 7.97 -20.57 -19.90
C VAL A 458 8.75 -21.84 -19.63
N GLU A 459 9.94 -21.70 -19.07
CA GLU A 459 11.00 -22.70 -19.02
C GLU A 459 11.51 -22.87 -17.58
N GLN A 460 11.61 -24.09 -17.09
CA GLN A 460 12.20 -24.37 -15.78
C GLN A 460 13.71 -24.57 -15.93
N THR A 461 14.52 -23.78 -15.22
CA THR A 461 16.00 -23.84 -15.26
C THR A 461 16.58 -24.43 -13.98
N SER A 462 17.68 -25.17 -14.11
CA SER A 462 18.50 -25.65 -12.98
C SER A 462 19.52 -24.61 -12.49
N LEU A 463 19.74 -23.52 -13.22
CA LEU A 463 20.75 -22.52 -12.88
C LEU A 463 20.45 -21.78 -11.56
N SER A 464 21.50 -21.26 -10.93
CA SER A 464 21.38 -20.42 -9.74
C SER A 464 20.83 -19.03 -10.09
N HIS A 465 20.05 -18.44 -9.18
CA HIS A 465 19.26 -17.22 -9.41
C HIS A 465 20.05 -16.03 -10.02
N LEU A 466 21.33 -15.88 -9.67
CA LEU A 466 22.21 -14.80 -10.15
C LEU A 466 22.96 -15.12 -11.46
N ARG A 467 22.84 -16.34 -12.01
CA ARG A 467 23.42 -16.74 -13.30
C ARG A 467 22.43 -16.64 -14.46
N ILE A 468 21.12 -16.72 -14.19
CA ILE A 468 20.06 -16.83 -15.22
C ILE A 468 20.15 -15.73 -16.30
N PRO A 469 20.25 -14.42 -15.99
CA PRO A 469 20.31 -13.41 -17.04
C PRO A 469 21.63 -13.46 -17.82
N ARG A 470 22.79 -13.65 -17.14
CA ARG A 470 24.10 -13.75 -17.82
C ARG A 470 24.16 -14.94 -18.80
N ALA A 471 23.57 -16.07 -18.45
CA ALA A 471 23.60 -17.29 -19.26
C ALA A 471 22.62 -17.29 -20.45
N TYR A 472 21.51 -16.54 -20.35
CA TYR A 472 20.40 -16.60 -21.32
C TYR A 472 20.11 -15.27 -22.03
N GLY A 473 20.41 -14.12 -21.41
CA GLY A 473 20.04 -12.81 -21.94
C GLY A 473 20.64 -12.51 -23.31
N TRP A 474 21.92 -12.80 -23.51
CA TRP A 474 22.59 -12.60 -24.80
C TRP A 474 21.98 -13.47 -25.90
N ARG A 475 21.65 -14.73 -25.58
CA ARG A 475 20.98 -15.67 -26.52
C ARG A 475 19.61 -15.18 -26.92
N LEU A 476 18.79 -14.78 -25.94
CA LEU A 476 17.43 -14.28 -26.16
C LEU A 476 17.40 -12.93 -26.87
N LEU A 477 18.46 -12.13 -26.76
CA LEU A 477 18.62 -10.92 -27.57
C LEU A 477 19.06 -11.28 -29.00
N ALA A 478 19.99 -12.22 -29.20
CA ALA A 478 20.39 -12.67 -30.53
C ALA A 478 19.22 -13.31 -31.31
N ASP A 479 18.55 -14.29 -30.71
CA ASP A 479 17.28 -14.86 -31.19
C ASP A 479 16.33 -15.17 -30.02
N ALA A 480 15.15 -14.56 -30.03
CA ALA A 480 14.09 -14.80 -29.05
C ALA A 480 13.41 -16.19 -29.21
N SER A 481 13.69 -16.94 -30.28
CA SER A 481 13.32 -18.34 -30.48
C SER A 481 14.33 -19.33 -29.86
N ALA A 482 15.54 -18.89 -29.51
CA ALA A 482 16.68 -19.76 -29.21
C ALA A 482 16.43 -20.75 -28.06
N GLU A 483 16.85 -22.00 -28.21
CA GLU A 483 16.87 -22.99 -27.14
C GLU A 483 17.89 -22.62 -26.05
N LEU A 484 17.56 -22.92 -24.79
CA LEU A 484 18.38 -22.50 -23.65
C LEU A 484 18.97 -23.72 -22.91
N PRO A 485 20.31 -23.82 -22.79
CA PRO A 485 20.94 -24.94 -22.09
C PRO A 485 20.57 -24.94 -20.61
N ASN A 486 20.47 -26.11 -19.99
CA ASN A 486 20.03 -26.28 -18.60
C ASN A 486 18.59 -25.78 -18.33
N THR A 487 17.73 -25.76 -19.35
CA THR A 487 16.28 -25.54 -19.21
C THR A 487 15.47 -26.78 -19.57
N SER A 488 14.18 -26.75 -19.23
CA SER A 488 13.21 -27.81 -19.52
C SER A 488 11.81 -27.20 -19.65
N THR A 489 11.00 -27.72 -20.58
CA THR A 489 9.57 -27.41 -20.60
C THR A 489 8.94 -27.98 -19.32
N PRO A 490 8.17 -27.20 -18.54
CA PRO A 490 7.48 -27.69 -17.35
C PRO A 490 6.64 -28.95 -17.66
N SER A 491 6.88 -30.03 -16.92
CA SER A 491 6.25 -31.32 -17.22
C SER A 491 4.74 -31.26 -16.99
N ARG A 492 3.97 -31.85 -17.91
CA ARG A 492 2.49 -31.95 -17.83
C ARG A 492 1.99 -32.92 -16.74
N SER A 493 2.89 -33.36 -15.84
CA SER A 493 2.67 -34.36 -14.80
C SER A 493 1.94 -33.80 -13.57
N ALA A 494 0.79 -33.17 -13.80
CA ALA A 494 -0.17 -32.79 -12.77
C ALA A 494 -1.57 -33.12 -13.30
N ARG A 495 -2.32 -33.97 -12.56
CA ARG A 495 -3.65 -34.48 -12.95
C ARG A 495 -4.55 -33.38 -13.51
N GLU A 496 -5.18 -33.68 -14.63
CA GLU A 496 -5.91 -32.72 -15.48
C GLU A 496 -6.77 -31.73 -14.68
N VAL A 497 -6.53 -30.45 -14.96
CA VAL A 497 -7.48 -29.36 -14.68
C VAL A 497 -8.29 -29.20 -15.95
N THR A 498 -9.46 -29.83 -15.99
CA THR A 498 -10.39 -29.76 -17.12
C THR A 498 -10.93 -28.33 -17.24
N TYR A 499 -10.81 -27.74 -18.42
CA TYR A 499 -11.42 -26.45 -18.75
C TYR A 499 -12.77 -26.70 -19.43
N PRO A 500 -13.85 -25.95 -19.12
CA PRO A 500 -15.11 -26.06 -19.85
C PRO A 500 -15.06 -25.26 -21.17
N ASP A 501 -15.02 -26.00 -22.27
CA ASP A 501 -15.53 -25.77 -23.64
C ASP A 501 -15.68 -24.34 -24.22
N GLU A 502 -15.20 -24.16 -25.46
CA GLU A 502 -14.97 -22.86 -26.12
C GLU A 502 -16.17 -22.29 -26.92
N GLU A 503 -17.32 -22.96 -26.91
CA GLU A 503 -18.41 -22.81 -27.89
C GLU A 503 -19.31 -21.56 -27.70
N ASN A 504 -18.74 -20.38 -27.43
CA ASN A 504 -19.48 -19.11 -27.39
C ASN A 504 -18.67 -17.87 -27.81
N LEU A 505 -17.46 -18.03 -28.37
CA LEU A 505 -16.54 -16.91 -28.65
C LEU A 505 -16.64 -16.28 -30.05
N TYR A 506 -17.50 -16.79 -30.93
CA TYR A 506 -17.72 -16.24 -32.28
C TYR A 506 -19.05 -15.50 -32.41
N ARG A 507 -19.11 -14.27 -31.91
CA ARG A 507 -20.06 -13.26 -32.41
C ARG A 507 -19.52 -11.84 -32.29
N THR A 508 -19.40 -11.17 -33.42
CA THR A 508 -19.15 -9.73 -33.58
C THR A 508 -20.00 -9.20 -34.73
N PRO A 509 -20.25 -7.88 -34.84
CA PRO A 509 -19.94 -6.80 -33.90
C PRO A 509 -21.22 -6.24 -33.22
N ASP A 510 -21.18 -4.97 -32.82
CA ASP A 510 -22.33 -4.08 -32.52
C ASP A 510 -23.19 -4.36 -31.27
N GLN A 511 -22.59 -4.21 -30.09
CA GLN A 511 -23.17 -3.43 -28.97
C GLN A 511 -22.13 -3.13 -27.88
N GLU A 512 -22.22 -1.96 -27.24
CA GLU A 512 -21.28 -1.55 -26.17
C GLU A 512 -21.45 -2.38 -24.89
N ILE A 513 -20.50 -3.28 -24.61
CA ILE A 513 -20.53 -4.08 -23.39
C ILE A 513 -20.06 -3.24 -22.19
N SER A 514 -21.02 -2.66 -21.49
CA SER A 514 -20.77 -1.86 -20.27
C SER A 514 -19.98 -2.63 -19.20
N SER A 515 -19.06 -1.93 -18.54
CA SER A 515 -18.09 -2.46 -17.56
C SER A 515 -18.72 -3.21 -16.37
N SER A 516 -19.99 -2.95 -16.04
CA SER A 516 -20.76 -3.68 -15.03
C SER A 516 -21.01 -5.15 -15.41
N SER A 517 -21.34 -5.41 -16.68
CA SER A 517 -21.58 -6.76 -17.20
C SER A 517 -20.31 -7.62 -17.10
N ALA A 518 -19.19 -7.06 -17.54
CA ALA A 518 -17.89 -7.70 -17.47
C ALA A 518 -17.43 -8.00 -16.02
N LEU A 519 -17.81 -7.18 -15.03
CA LEU A 519 -17.54 -7.48 -13.61
C LEU A 519 -18.38 -8.66 -13.10
N ARG A 520 -19.68 -8.70 -13.45
CA ARG A 520 -20.59 -9.81 -13.07
C ARG A 520 -20.13 -11.16 -13.62
N GLN A 521 -19.70 -11.19 -14.87
CA GLN A 521 -19.14 -12.39 -15.52
C GLN A 521 -17.90 -12.89 -14.77
N ARG A 522 -16.90 -12.02 -14.53
CA ARG A 522 -15.68 -12.38 -13.79
C ARG A 522 -15.94 -12.88 -12.37
N ILE A 523 -16.93 -12.33 -11.66
CA ILE A 523 -17.31 -12.83 -10.32
C ILE A 523 -17.73 -14.31 -10.40
N VAL A 524 -18.50 -14.68 -11.41
CA VAL A 524 -19.00 -16.04 -11.61
C VAL A 524 -17.95 -16.99 -12.18
N GLU A 525 -17.11 -16.53 -13.12
CA GLU A 525 -15.94 -17.29 -13.60
C GLU A 525 -15.01 -17.69 -12.45
N VAL A 526 -14.67 -16.72 -11.58
CA VAL A 526 -13.80 -16.95 -10.43
C VAL A 526 -14.50 -17.89 -9.42
N ALA A 527 -15.79 -17.71 -9.16
CA ALA A 527 -16.56 -18.59 -8.27
C ALA A 527 -16.62 -20.04 -8.79
N LYS A 528 -16.98 -20.25 -10.07
CA LYS A 528 -17.06 -21.58 -10.70
C LYS A 528 -15.69 -22.25 -10.78
N ARG A 529 -14.62 -21.51 -11.11
CA ARG A 529 -13.23 -22.02 -11.09
C ARG A 529 -12.80 -22.52 -9.71
N GLU A 530 -13.17 -21.83 -8.63
CA GLU A 530 -12.87 -22.31 -7.29
C GLU A 530 -13.72 -23.53 -6.88
N TRP A 531 -14.96 -23.65 -7.35
CA TRP A 531 -15.77 -24.86 -7.17
C TRP A 531 -15.18 -26.07 -7.91
N GLU A 532 -14.60 -25.87 -9.10
CA GLU A 532 -13.84 -26.92 -9.82
C GLU A 532 -12.53 -27.30 -9.10
N ASN A 533 -11.81 -26.34 -8.51
CA ASN A 533 -10.63 -26.64 -7.68
C ASN A 533 -10.97 -27.59 -6.51
N TRP A 534 -12.14 -27.41 -5.89
CA TRP A 534 -12.68 -28.28 -4.83
C TRP A 534 -13.37 -29.55 -5.38
N LYS A 535 -13.09 -29.89 -6.64
CA LYS A 535 -13.63 -31.01 -7.40
C LYS A 535 -15.15 -31.07 -7.32
N ARG A 536 -15.80 -29.98 -7.73
CA ARG A 536 -17.27 -29.78 -7.78
C ARG A 536 -17.94 -29.97 -6.41
N GLY A 537 -17.24 -29.58 -5.34
CA GLY A 537 -17.73 -29.69 -3.95
C GLY A 537 -17.65 -31.10 -3.35
N THR A 538 -16.75 -31.95 -3.86
CA THR A 538 -16.52 -33.30 -3.31
C THR A 538 -15.37 -33.37 -2.31
N ARG A 539 -14.50 -32.35 -2.21
CA ARG A 539 -13.40 -32.27 -1.23
C ARG A 539 -13.79 -31.49 0.03
N SER A 540 -13.20 -31.83 1.18
CA SER A 540 -13.41 -31.22 2.49
C SER A 540 -12.23 -30.34 2.93
N GLU A 541 -12.47 -29.29 3.73
CA GLU A 541 -11.43 -28.41 4.30
C GLU A 541 -10.37 -29.16 5.13
N THR A 542 -10.72 -30.35 5.61
CA THR A 542 -9.86 -31.25 6.38
C THR A 542 -8.79 -31.95 5.53
N GLU A 543 -9.01 -32.07 4.21
CA GLU A 543 -8.11 -32.77 3.29
C GLU A 543 -6.83 -31.94 3.05
N GLN A 544 -5.66 -32.61 3.06
CA GLN A 544 -4.36 -31.94 3.17
C GLN A 544 -4.02 -31.06 1.95
N ASP A 545 -4.52 -31.41 0.77
CA ASP A 545 -4.45 -30.61 -0.46
C ASP A 545 -5.35 -29.36 -0.39
N MET A 546 -6.56 -29.48 0.16
CA MET A 546 -7.51 -28.37 0.32
C MET A 546 -6.97 -27.27 1.25
N LYS A 547 -6.09 -27.59 2.20
CA LYS A 547 -5.41 -26.59 3.04
C LYS A 547 -4.60 -25.57 2.22
N VAL A 548 -4.13 -25.92 1.02
CA VAL A 548 -3.48 -24.96 0.09
C VAL A 548 -4.47 -23.93 -0.43
N PHE A 549 -5.70 -24.33 -0.75
CA PHE A 549 -6.77 -23.44 -1.20
C PHE A 549 -7.30 -22.57 -0.05
N LEU A 550 -7.48 -23.13 1.15
CA LEU A 550 -7.81 -22.34 2.35
C LEU A 550 -6.74 -21.27 2.63
N ARG A 551 -5.46 -21.64 2.53
CA ARG A 551 -4.33 -20.71 2.69
C ARG A 551 -4.37 -19.61 1.62
N LYS A 552 -4.67 -19.96 0.37
CA LYS A 552 -4.88 -19.00 -0.73
C LYS A 552 -5.97 -17.99 -0.37
N TYR A 553 -7.14 -18.42 0.11
CA TYR A 553 -8.23 -17.51 0.48
C TYR A 553 -7.82 -16.60 1.66
N TRP A 554 -7.33 -17.17 2.76
CA TRP A 554 -6.91 -16.40 3.94
C TRP A 554 -5.76 -15.41 3.66
N MET A 555 -4.85 -15.71 2.74
CA MET A 555 -3.78 -14.80 2.35
C MET A 555 -4.21 -13.71 1.35
N ASN A 556 -5.30 -13.91 0.58
CA ASN A 556 -5.64 -13.07 -0.58
C ASN A 556 -7.07 -12.49 -0.58
N TYR A 557 -7.85 -12.65 0.49
CA TYR A 557 -9.22 -12.11 0.58
C TYR A 557 -9.31 -10.57 0.63
N HIS A 558 -8.20 -9.88 0.93
CA HIS A 558 -8.12 -8.43 1.11
C HIS A 558 -6.72 -7.96 0.66
N PRO A 559 -6.52 -6.72 0.17
CA PRO A 559 -5.20 -6.23 -0.27
C PRO A 559 -4.09 -6.28 0.79
N ARG A 560 -4.45 -6.30 2.09
CA ARG A 560 -3.57 -6.60 3.23
C ARG A 560 -4.00 -7.93 3.89
N GLY A 561 -4.06 -9.02 3.12
CA GLY A 561 -4.47 -10.34 3.60
C GLY A 561 -3.48 -10.96 4.60
N LEU A 562 -3.80 -12.14 5.15
CA LEU A 562 -2.99 -12.74 6.21
C LEU A 562 -1.60 -13.15 5.72
N SER A 563 -0.58 -13.01 6.58
CA SER A 563 0.69 -13.72 6.40
C SER A 563 0.46 -15.22 6.50
N GLN A 564 1.27 -16.04 5.82
CA GLN A 564 1.13 -17.50 5.77
C GLN A 564 0.89 -18.12 7.16
N THR A 565 1.71 -17.82 8.16
CA THR A 565 1.55 -18.29 9.56
C THR A 565 0.17 -17.95 10.17
N ASN A 566 -0.41 -16.79 9.83
CA ASN A 566 -1.72 -16.37 10.31
C ASN A 566 -2.85 -17.08 9.53
N ALA A 567 -2.65 -17.38 8.24
CA ALA A 567 -3.56 -18.21 7.45
C ALA A 567 -3.54 -19.67 7.93
N ASP A 568 -2.36 -20.22 8.20
CA ASP A 568 -2.17 -21.56 8.77
C ASP A 568 -2.79 -21.68 10.17
N GLY A 569 -2.65 -20.66 11.02
CA GLY A 569 -3.37 -20.59 12.31
C GLY A 569 -4.90 -20.55 12.15
N LYS A 570 -5.43 -19.90 11.10
CA LYS A 570 -6.87 -19.94 10.78
C LYS A 570 -7.34 -21.28 10.24
N ILE A 571 -6.49 -22.03 9.54
CA ILE A 571 -6.76 -23.40 9.08
C ILE A 571 -6.74 -24.38 10.27
N ALA A 572 -5.70 -24.33 11.10
CA ALA A 572 -5.55 -25.20 12.27
C ALA A 572 -6.68 -25.02 13.28
N SER A 573 -7.14 -23.78 13.50
CA SER A 573 -8.30 -23.47 14.35
C SER A 573 -9.67 -23.72 13.68
N ARG A 574 -9.70 -24.30 12.46
CA ARG A 574 -10.92 -24.50 11.65
C ARG A 574 -11.82 -23.26 11.57
N SER A 575 -11.20 -22.08 11.45
CA SER A 575 -11.94 -20.81 11.41
C SER A 575 -12.83 -20.75 10.15
N PRO A 576 -14.14 -20.40 10.27
CA PRO A 576 -15.04 -20.33 9.13
C PRO A 576 -14.54 -19.38 8.03
N TRP A 577 -14.19 -19.95 6.88
CA TRP A 577 -13.51 -19.26 5.78
C TRP A 577 -14.44 -18.71 4.69
N SER A 578 -15.76 -18.92 4.83
CA SER A 578 -16.80 -18.50 3.89
C SER A 578 -16.73 -17.02 3.47
N ALA A 579 -16.56 -16.08 4.40
CA ALA A 579 -16.43 -14.65 4.07
C ALA A 579 -15.08 -14.31 3.41
N ALA A 580 -14.00 -14.99 3.79
CA ALA A 580 -12.69 -14.85 3.15
C ALA A 580 -12.70 -15.40 1.71
N PHE A 581 -13.45 -16.47 1.45
CA PHE A 581 -13.72 -16.97 0.10
C PHE A 581 -14.45 -15.93 -0.76
N ILE A 582 -15.58 -15.38 -0.28
CA ILE A 582 -16.34 -14.38 -1.06
C ILE A 582 -15.47 -13.14 -1.35
N SER A 583 -14.75 -12.63 -0.35
CA SER A 583 -13.86 -11.48 -0.55
C SER A 583 -12.66 -11.80 -1.46
N TYR A 584 -12.14 -13.03 -1.45
CA TYR A 584 -11.14 -13.49 -2.43
C TYR A 584 -11.71 -13.50 -3.85
N VAL A 585 -12.91 -14.07 -4.04
CA VAL A 585 -13.57 -14.12 -5.35
C VAL A 585 -13.80 -12.72 -5.90
N MET A 586 -14.34 -11.80 -5.10
CA MET A 586 -14.53 -10.40 -5.49
C MET A 586 -13.21 -9.70 -5.85
N ARG A 587 -12.10 -10.02 -5.14
CA ARG A 587 -10.81 -9.39 -5.38
C ARG A 587 -10.17 -9.86 -6.69
N GLU A 588 -10.20 -11.16 -6.97
CA GLU A 588 -9.64 -11.72 -8.20
C GLU A 588 -10.55 -11.45 -9.42
N ALA A 589 -11.85 -11.21 -9.22
CA ALA A 589 -12.76 -10.72 -10.26
C ALA A 589 -12.55 -9.24 -10.64
N GLY A 590 -11.68 -8.53 -9.89
CA GLY A 590 -11.35 -7.13 -10.15
C GLY A 590 -12.39 -6.13 -9.63
N ALA A 591 -13.10 -6.43 -8.54
CA ALA A 591 -14.06 -5.50 -7.93
C ALA A 591 -13.40 -4.22 -7.35
N GLY A 592 -12.06 -4.18 -7.21
CA GLY A 592 -11.31 -3.01 -6.77
C GLY A 592 -11.85 -2.43 -5.45
N ASP A 593 -11.87 -1.10 -5.32
CA ASP A 593 -12.41 -0.41 -4.15
C ASP A 593 -13.95 -0.30 -4.14
N ALA A 594 -14.65 -0.94 -5.08
CA ALA A 594 -16.12 -1.02 -5.08
C ALA A 594 -16.66 -2.02 -4.04
N PHE A 595 -15.84 -3.01 -3.63
CA PHE A 595 -16.21 -4.05 -2.67
C PHE A 595 -15.41 -3.93 -1.36
N ALA A 596 -16.11 -3.97 -0.22
CA ALA A 596 -15.52 -3.81 1.11
C ALA A 596 -14.96 -5.12 1.69
N TYR A 597 -13.87 -5.64 1.10
CA TYR A 597 -13.24 -6.92 1.45
C TYR A 597 -13.11 -7.19 2.96
N ALA A 598 -13.75 -8.26 3.46
CA ALA A 598 -13.76 -8.61 4.87
C ALA A 598 -13.78 -10.13 5.12
N ALA A 599 -13.26 -10.53 6.29
CA ALA A 599 -13.34 -11.90 6.80
C ALA A 599 -14.65 -12.19 7.58
N LEU A 600 -15.62 -11.27 7.53
CA LEU A 600 -16.96 -11.41 8.11
C LEU A 600 -18.00 -10.98 7.07
N HIS A 601 -19.08 -11.76 6.92
CA HIS A 601 -20.15 -11.46 5.97
C HIS A 601 -20.86 -10.14 6.31
N THR A 602 -21.19 -9.92 7.58
CA THR A 602 -21.89 -8.71 8.07
C THR A 602 -21.16 -7.43 7.70
N SER A 603 -19.82 -7.41 7.75
CA SER A 603 -19.01 -6.21 7.45
C SER A 603 -19.21 -5.70 6.02
N TYR A 604 -19.17 -6.57 5.01
CA TYR A 604 -19.35 -6.11 3.61
C TYR A 604 -20.82 -5.89 3.26
N ILE A 605 -21.76 -6.61 3.88
CA ILE A 605 -23.20 -6.35 3.70
C ILE A 605 -23.56 -4.99 4.31
N ALA A 606 -23.05 -4.67 5.51
CA ALA A 606 -23.24 -3.37 6.15
C ALA A 606 -22.61 -2.22 5.35
N ALA A 607 -21.41 -2.41 4.80
CA ALA A 607 -20.78 -1.45 3.90
C ALA A 607 -21.63 -1.20 2.65
N ALA A 608 -22.13 -2.26 2.00
CA ALA A 608 -22.99 -2.13 0.82
C ALA A 608 -24.39 -1.58 1.15
N LYS A 609 -24.93 -1.82 2.35
CA LYS A 609 -26.15 -1.16 2.85
C LYS A 609 -25.92 0.33 3.04
N LYS A 610 -24.77 0.73 3.62
CA LYS A 610 -24.38 2.14 3.72
C LYS A 610 -24.26 2.79 2.34
N ALA A 611 -23.58 2.11 1.40
CA ALA A 611 -23.44 2.61 0.02
C ALA A 611 -24.78 2.72 -0.72
N ALA A 612 -25.75 1.84 -0.43
CA ALA A 612 -27.11 1.94 -0.95
C ALA A 612 -27.85 3.16 -0.39
N LEU A 613 -27.78 3.40 0.93
CA LEU A 613 -28.38 4.56 1.59
C LEU A 613 -27.74 5.89 1.16
N ALA A 614 -26.42 5.90 0.93
CA ALA A 614 -25.67 7.05 0.39
C ALA A 614 -25.71 7.13 -1.15
N GLN A 615 -26.46 6.24 -1.81
CA GLN A 615 -26.62 6.13 -3.26
C GLN A 615 -25.30 6.03 -4.08
N GLU A 616 -24.19 5.62 -3.48
CA GLU A 616 -22.86 5.58 -4.12
C GLU A 616 -22.88 4.71 -5.40
N PRO A 617 -22.77 5.29 -6.61
CA PRO A 617 -23.01 4.55 -7.86
C PRO A 617 -21.90 3.55 -8.19
N PHE A 618 -20.68 3.84 -7.76
CA PHE A 618 -19.47 3.04 -8.02
C PHE A 618 -19.19 1.98 -6.94
N LYS A 619 -20.13 1.71 -6.03
CA LYS A 619 -20.02 0.68 -4.99
C LYS A 619 -20.96 -0.48 -5.23
N PHE A 620 -20.67 -1.61 -4.59
CA PHE A 620 -21.67 -2.64 -4.35
C PHE A 620 -22.76 -2.08 -3.43
N ARG A 621 -24.03 -2.30 -3.76
CA ARG A 621 -25.19 -1.78 -3.01
C ARG A 621 -26.07 -2.92 -2.53
N ALA A 622 -26.46 -2.89 -1.25
CA ALA A 622 -27.32 -3.90 -0.63
C ALA A 622 -28.78 -3.46 -0.61
N TYR A 623 -29.65 -4.37 -1.00
CA TYR A 623 -31.10 -4.23 -1.04
C TYR A 623 -31.74 -5.29 -0.13
N GLU A 624 -32.93 -5.02 0.39
CA GLU A 624 -33.71 -6.02 1.10
C GLU A 624 -34.10 -7.18 0.15
N ILE A 625 -34.21 -8.40 0.69
CA ILE A 625 -34.42 -9.64 -0.09
C ILE A 625 -35.63 -9.61 -1.04
N SER A 626 -36.65 -8.82 -0.72
CA SER A 626 -37.90 -8.64 -1.46
C SER A 626 -37.88 -7.43 -2.41
N ALA A 627 -36.89 -6.54 -2.31
CA ALA A 627 -36.86 -5.29 -3.08
C ALA A 627 -36.34 -5.46 -4.51
N VAL A 628 -35.51 -6.48 -4.77
CA VAL A 628 -34.88 -6.73 -6.08
C VAL A 628 -34.87 -8.21 -6.43
N ARG A 629 -34.84 -8.52 -7.73
CA ARG A 629 -34.58 -9.88 -8.23
C ARG A 629 -33.07 -10.20 -8.14
N PRO A 630 -32.67 -11.46 -7.91
CA PRO A 630 -31.28 -11.87 -7.98
C PRO A 630 -30.80 -11.93 -9.44
N GLU A 631 -29.59 -11.43 -9.68
CA GLU A 631 -28.93 -11.44 -10.99
C GLU A 631 -27.58 -12.17 -10.90
N ILE A 632 -27.07 -12.61 -12.05
CA ILE A 632 -25.75 -13.24 -12.15
C ILE A 632 -24.67 -12.26 -11.62
N GLY A 633 -23.81 -12.75 -10.72
CA GLY A 633 -22.77 -11.96 -10.03
C GLY A 633 -23.21 -11.25 -8.74
N ASP A 634 -24.48 -11.31 -8.36
CA ASP A 634 -24.95 -10.80 -7.07
C ASP A 634 -24.47 -11.69 -5.90
N LEU A 635 -24.44 -11.13 -4.68
CA LEU A 635 -24.46 -11.94 -3.45
C LEU A 635 -25.89 -12.03 -2.91
N VAL A 636 -26.34 -13.23 -2.56
CA VAL A 636 -27.53 -13.40 -1.71
C VAL A 636 -27.08 -13.63 -0.27
N CYS A 637 -27.76 -13.01 0.70
CA CYS A 637 -27.35 -13.02 2.11
C CYS A 637 -28.46 -13.55 3.03
N ARG A 638 -28.08 -14.41 3.98
CA ARG A 638 -28.96 -15.00 5.00
C ARG A 638 -28.39 -14.90 6.41
N ASP A 639 -29.28 -14.98 7.37
CA ASP A 639 -28.93 -15.23 8.77
C ASP A 639 -28.31 -16.64 8.93
N ARG A 640 -27.51 -16.86 9.98
CA ARG A 640 -26.84 -18.13 10.25
C ARG A 640 -26.81 -18.40 11.76
N ALA A 641 -27.07 -19.64 12.14
CA ALA A 641 -26.95 -20.09 13.54
C ALA A 641 -25.48 -20.06 14.00
N SER A 642 -25.26 -19.76 15.29
CA SER A 642 -23.92 -19.67 15.89
C SER A 642 -23.18 -21.00 15.94
N ARG A 643 -23.92 -22.11 16.01
CA ARG A 643 -23.44 -23.50 15.96
C ARG A 643 -24.48 -24.42 15.36
N ILE A 644 -24.09 -25.64 15.00
CA ILE A 644 -25.04 -26.69 14.58
C ILE A 644 -26.06 -26.92 15.71
N GLY A 645 -27.31 -27.21 15.34
CA GLY A 645 -28.44 -27.34 16.27
C GLY A 645 -29.09 -26.01 16.69
N ALA A 646 -28.30 -24.97 17.01
CA ALA A 646 -28.79 -23.69 17.56
C ALA A 646 -29.79 -22.94 16.65
N SER A 647 -30.54 -22.01 17.24
CA SER A 647 -31.36 -21.01 16.54
C SER A 647 -30.50 -20.07 15.70
N CYS A 648 -31.13 -19.43 14.72
CA CYS A 648 -30.49 -18.42 13.88
C CYS A 648 -30.26 -17.12 14.68
N ALA A 649 -29.24 -16.33 14.31
CA ALA A 649 -28.77 -15.23 15.14
C ALA A 649 -29.66 -13.97 15.13
N GLY A 650 -30.71 -13.93 14.32
CA GLY A 650 -31.59 -12.76 14.18
C GLY A 650 -31.03 -11.68 13.28
N THR A 651 -30.09 -12.02 12.39
CA THR A 651 -29.51 -11.06 11.43
C THR A 651 -30.51 -10.76 10.31
N THR A 652 -30.76 -9.48 10.07
CA THR A 652 -31.77 -8.95 9.13
C THR A 652 -31.20 -7.74 8.38
N PHE A 653 -31.88 -7.31 7.31
CA PHE A 653 -31.51 -6.08 6.61
C PHE A 653 -31.52 -4.86 7.55
N ALA A 654 -32.40 -4.84 8.55
CA ALA A 654 -32.53 -3.75 9.50
C ALA A 654 -31.39 -3.65 10.54
N ASN A 655 -30.69 -4.74 10.87
CA ASN A 655 -29.69 -4.77 11.95
C ASN A 655 -28.28 -5.28 11.57
N VAL A 656 -28.02 -5.66 10.30
CA VAL A 656 -26.71 -6.17 9.84
C VAL A 656 -25.54 -5.21 10.08
N ASP A 657 -25.81 -3.90 10.12
CA ASP A 657 -24.89 -2.82 10.51
C ASP A 657 -24.43 -2.88 11.99
N LYS A 658 -25.16 -3.61 12.84
CA LYS A 658 -24.86 -3.83 14.27
C LYS A 658 -24.12 -5.16 14.49
N GLY A 659 -23.70 -5.84 13.43
CA GLY A 659 -23.10 -7.17 13.46
C GLY A 659 -24.13 -8.28 13.28
N GLY A 660 -24.03 -9.33 14.10
CA GLY A 660 -24.77 -10.59 13.92
C GLY A 660 -23.96 -11.67 13.20
N ILE A 661 -24.61 -12.79 12.87
CA ILE A 661 -23.98 -13.96 12.23
C ILE A 661 -24.74 -14.23 10.94
N SER A 662 -24.13 -13.89 9.81
CA SER A 662 -24.71 -14.09 8.48
C SER A 662 -23.81 -14.93 7.59
N HIS A 663 -24.35 -15.33 6.44
CA HIS A 663 -23.65 -16.02 5.38
C HIS A 663 -24.11 -15.48 4.03
N SER A 664 -23.23 -15.52 3.04
CA SER A 664 -23.47 -15.04 1.69
C SER A 664 -22.89 -15.98 0.65
N ASP A 665 -23.60 -16.11 -0.46
CA ASP A 665 -23.25 -16.96 -1.59
C ASP A 665 -23.44 -16.16 -2.89
N ILE A 666 -22.64 -16.44 -3.91
CA ILE A 666 -22.69 -15.78 -5.22
C ILE A 666 -23.78 -16.42 -6.07
N VAL A 667 -24.63 -15.61 -6.69
CA VAL A 667 -25.57 -16.04 -7.73
C VAL A 667 -24.79 -16.31 -9.02
N VAL A 668 -24.73 -17.58 -9.41
CA VAL A 668 -23.98 -18.02 -10.61
C VAL A 668 -24.87 -18.32 -11.81
N GLU A 669 -26.16 -18.63 -11.58
CA GLU A 669 -27.17 -18.86 -12.62
C GLU A 669 -28.55 -18.44 -12.09
N VAL A 670 -29.46 -18.06 -12.99
CA VAL A 670 -30.85 -17.70 -12.65
C VAL A 670 -31.80 -18.43 -13.61
N HIS A 671 -32.72 -19.22 -13.05
CA HIS A 671 -33.76 -19.97 -13.75
C HIS A 671 -35.13 -19.53 -13.23
N GLN A 672 -36.22 -19.71 -14.01
CA GLN A 672 -37.56 -19.17 -13.71
C GLN A 672 -38.06 -19.38 -12.27
N LYS A 673 -37.78 -20.54 -11.66
CA LYS A 673 -38.24 -20.92 -10.30
C LYS A 673 -37.12 -21.10 -9.28
N TYR A 674 -35.85 -20.92 -9.68
CA TYR A 674 -34.70 -21.00 -8.77
C TYR A 674 -33.45 -20.32 -9.34
N ALA A 675 -32.64 -19.69 -8.49
CA ALA A 675 -31.25 -19.38 -8.80
C ALA A 675 -30.32 -20.52 -8.36
N VAL A 676 -29.13 -20.61 -8.96
CA VAL A 676 -28.02 -21.44 -8.46
C VAL A 676 -27.05 -20.53 -7.73
N ILE A 677 -26.71 -20.88 -6.50
CA ILE A 677 -25.82 -20.08 -5.64
C ILE A 677 -24.63 -20.89 -5.15
N LEU A 678 -23.46 -20.25 -5.11
CA LEU A 678 -22.14 -20.85 -4.89
C LEU A 678 -21.41 -20.11 -3.75
N GLY A 679 -20.97 -20.85 -2.74
CA GLY A 679 -20.26 -20.29 -1.58
C GLY A 679 -19.11 -21.19 -1.10
N GLY A 680 -18.27 -20.65 -0.22
CA GLY A 680 -17.26 -21.40 0.54
C GLY A 680 -17.76 -21.76 1.95
N ASN A 681 -17.26 -22.82 2.56
CA ASN A 681 -17.78 -23.46 3.79
C ASN A 681 -19.33 -23.56 3.74
N THR A 682 -19.81 -24.33 2.77
CA THR A 682 -21.24 -24.62 2.52
C THR A 682 -21.40 -26.04 1.98
N ALA A 683 -22.63 -26.52 1.84
CA ALA A 683 -22.93 -27.84 1.29
C ALA A 683 -22.96 -27.83 -0.25
N GLN A 684 -22.51 -28.93 -0.86
CA GLN A 684 -22.68 -29.24 -2.27
C GLN A 684 -23.95 -30.07 -2.49
N THR A 685 -24.95 -29.50 -3.16
CA THR A 685 -26.28 -30.13 -3.36
C THR A 685 -26.86 -29.98 -4.76
N TYR A 686 -26.18 -29.28 -5.67
CA TYR A 686 -26.60 -29.10 -7.06
C TYR A 686 -25.39 -28.87 -7.99
N PRO A 687 -25.32 -29.42 -9.21
CA PRO A 687 -26.22 -30.42 -9.80
C PRO A 687 -26.18 -31.75 -9.05
N ASN A 688 -24.97 -32.19 -8.67
CA ASN A 688 -24.75 -33.44 -7.95
C ASN A 688 -24.60 -33.21 -6.44
N ARG A 689 -24.92 -34.23 -5.64
CA ARG A 689 -24.72 -34.22 -4.18
C ARG A 689 -23.24 -34.48 -3.85
N GLY A 690 -22.66 -33.66 -2.98
CA GLY A 690 -21.25 -33.76 -2.56
C GLY A 690 -21.13 -33.66 -1.04
N LYS A 691 -20.08 -32.99 -0.54
CA LYS A 691 -19.89 -32.78 0.91
C LYS A 691 -21.04 -31.93 1.46
N THR A 692 -21.51 -32.27 2.66
CA THR A 692 -22.65 -31.63 3.35
C THR A 692 -22.28 -30.34 4.10
N GLY A 693 -21.01 -29.95 4.06
CA GLY A 693 -20.43 -28.75 4.65
C GLY A 693 -18.96 -28.64 4.26
N ASP A 694 -18.25 -27.66 4.83
CA ASP A 694 -16.79 -27.56 4.80
C ASP A 694 -16.14 -27.61 3.39
N THR A 695 -16.89 -27.24 2.35
CA THR A 695 -16.44 -27.23 0.94
C THR A 695 -16.80 -25.94 0.22
N VAL A 696 -16.28 -25.75 -1.00
CA VAL A 696 -16.89 -24.82 -1.97
C VAL A 696 -18.03 -25.56 -2.64
N GLY A 697 -19.27 -25.11 -2.43
CA GLY A 697 -20.47 -25.85 -2.79
C GLY A 697 -21.52 -25.00 -3.50
N GLN A 698 -22.19 -25.62 -4.46
CA GLN A 698 -23.36 -25.08 -5.15
C GLN A 698 -24.66 -25.66 -4.58
N ARG A 699 -25.72 -24.82 -4.52
CA ARG A 699 -27.08 -25.23 -4.14
C ARG A 699 -28.14 -24.40 -4.88
N LYS A 700 -29.36 -24.91 -4.97
CA LYS A 700 -30.51 -24.14 -5.46
C LYS A 700 -31.03 -23.15 -4.41
N LEU A 701 -31.52 -22.02 -4.89
CA LEU A 701 -32.22 -20.97 -4.15
C LEU A 701 -33.59 -20.77 -4.82
N LYS A 702 -34.68 -21.17 -4.15
CA LYS A 702 -36.05 -21.04 -4.69
C LYS A 702 -36.40 -19.56 -4.93
N LEU A 703 -37.03 -19.30 -6.07
CA LEU A 703 -37.65 -18.01 -6.38
C LEU A 703 -39.19 -18.17 -6.37
N ASN A 704 -39.93 -17.09 -6.13
CA ASN A 704 -41.36 -17.05 -6.39
C ASN A 704 -41.63 -16.89 -7.91
N GLU A 705 -42.90 -16.96 -8.30
CA GLU A 705 -43.31 -16.84 -9.71
C GLU A 705 -42.95 -15.47 -10.32
N GLN A 706 -42.81 -14.47 -9.48
CA GLN A 706 -42.40 -13.10 -9.82
C GLN A 706 -40.86 -12.94 -9.86
N GLY A 707 -40.07 -14.01 -9.68
CA GLY A 707 -38.61 -14.02 -9.80
C GLY A 707 -37.83 -13.50 -8.58
N TYR A 708 -38.48 -13.25 -7.44
CA TYR A 708 -37.85 -12.80 -6.19
C TYR A 708 -37.46 -13.98 -5.31
N VAL A 709 -36.44 -13.82 -4.47
CA VAL A 709 -35.99 -14.88 -3.55
C VAL A 709 -37.02 -15.12 -2.46
N ILE A 710 -37.46 -16.37 -2.28
CA ILE A 710 -38.33 -16.76 -1.17
C ILE A 710 -37.52 -16.67 0.14
N PRO A 711 -37.86 -15.78 1.11
CA PRO A 711 -36.97 -15.55 2.26
C PRO A 711 -36.82 -16.76 3.19
N ASP A 712 -37.92 -17.45 3.48
CA ASP A 712 -38.03 -18.47 4.54
C ASP A 712 -37.94 -19.90 3.98
N GLN A 713 -37.05 -20.12 3.03
CA GLN A 713 -36.91 -21.39 2.29
C GLN A 713 -35.95 -22.43 2.94
N GLY A 714 -35.55 -22.21 4.19
CA GLY A 714 -34.63 -23.07 4.95
C GLY A 714 -34.48 -22.58 6.39
N LYS A 715 -33.66 -23.27 7.22
CA LYS A 715 -33.61 -23.02 8.68
C LYS A 715 -33.43 -21.54 9.07
N CYS A 716 -32.64 -20.78 8.32
CA CYS A 716 -32.40 -19.36 8.57
C CYS A 716 -32.76 -18.53 7.33
N ARG A 717 -33.46 -17.42 7.56
CA ARG A 717 -34.05 -16.53 6.54
C ARG A 717 -32.99 -15.80 5.69
N TYR A 718 -33.24 -15.70 4.38
CA TYR A 718 -32.53 -14.76 3.51
C TYR A 718 -33.06 -13.33 3.70
N PHE A 719 -32.17 -12.35 3.85
CA PHE A 719 -32.54 -10.98 4.22
C PHE A 719 -32.02 -9.87 3.29
N ALA A 720 -31.00 -10.14 2.45
CA ALA A 720 -30.49 -9.15 1.51
C ALA A 720 -30.02 -9.75 0.18
N ILE A 721 -29.97 -8.90 -0.85
CA ILE A 721 -29.21 -9.10 -2.08
C ILE A 721 -28.22 -7.94 -2.20
N VAL A 722 -26.95 -8.23 -2.47
CA VAL A 722 -25.92 -7.22 -2.73
C VAL A 722 -25.52 -7.27 -4.20
N LYS A 723 -25.79 -6.18 -4.92
CA LYS A 723 -25.50 -6.05 -6.36
C LYS A 723 -24.17 -5.32 -6.60
N PRO A 724 -23.37 -5.70 -7.62
CA PRO A 724 -22.26 -4.90 -8.12
C PRO A 724 -22.71 -3.50 -8.61
N PRO A 725 -21.79 -2.53 -8.76
CA PRO A 725 -22.09 -1.23 -9.36
C PRO A 725 -22.57 -1.37 -10.82
N GLY A 726 -23.47 -0.49 -11.23
CA GLY A 726 -24.01 -0.37 -12.59
C GLY A 726 -23.60 0.95 -13.24
N HIS A 727 -23.69 1.04 -14.57
CA HIS A 727 -23.53 2.32 -15.26
C HIS A 727 -24.75 3.22 -15.06
N VAL A 728 -24.53 4.54 -15.08
CA VAL A 728 -25.59 5.55 -14.98
C VAL A 728 -26.23 5.75 -16.36
N GLY A 729 -26.94 4.73 -16.84
CA GLY A 729 -27.97 4.93 -17.86
C GLY A 729 -29.20 5.56 -17.22
N GLN A 730 -29.95 6.36 -17.98
CA GLN A 730 -31.19 6.98 -17.50
C GLN A 730 -32.16 5.91 -16.99
N LEU A 731 -32.70 6.11 -15.78
CA LEU A 731 -33.90 5.40 -15.36
C LEU A 731 -35.08 5.93 -16.19
N PRO A 732 -35.80 5.10 -16.96
CA PRO A 732 -37.08 5.51 -17.54
C PRO A 732 -38.04 5.88 -16.40
N GLY A 733 -38.86 6.91 -16.62
CA GLY A 733 -39.62 7.56 -15.55
C GLY A 733 -40.55 6.60 -14.80
N ILE A 734 -40.19 6.28 -13.55
CA ILE A 734 -41.10 5.67 -12.58
C ILE A 734 -41.34 6.70 -11.48
N SER A 735 -42.57 7.19 -11.41
CA SER A 735 -43.03 8.09 -10.36
C SER A 735 -42.87 7.44 -8.99
N ALA A 736 -42.17 8.11 -8.08
CA ALA A 736 -41.96 7.59 -6.73
C ALA A 736 -43.29 7.56 -5.95
N PRO A 737 -43.75 6.39 -5.45
CA PRO A 737 -44.89 6.35 -4.55
C PRO A 737 -44.49 6.97 -3.21
N SER A 738 -45.13 8.09 -2.84
CA SER A 738 -44.83 8.81 -1.60
C SER A 738 -45.24 7.99 -0.37
N ALA A 739 -44.28 7.32 0.25
CA ALA A 739 -44.43 6.65 1.52
C ALA A 739 -43.83 7.51 2.64
N THR A 740 -44.67 8.25 3.37
CA THR A 740 -44.24 9.22 4.39
C THR A 740 -43.58 8.53 5.59
N ILE A 741 -42.24 8.49 5.60
CA ILE A 741 -41.46 8.12 6.77
C ILE A 741 -41.67 9.19 7.85
N LYS A 742 -42.14 8.79 9.03
CA LYS A 742 -42.34 9.71 10.17
C LYS A 742 -40.96 10.15 10.70
N PRO A 743 -40.67 11.46 10.86
CA PRO A 743 -39.41 11.93 11.42
C PRO A 743 -39.13 11.37 12.82
N ALA A 744 -37.86 11.15 13.14
CA ALA A 744 -37.43 10.62 14.43
C ALA A 744 -37.73 11.61 15.58
N ALA A 745 -38.17 11.10 16.73
CA ALA A 745 -38.57 11.95 17.87
C ALA A 745 -37.44 12.82 18.44
N GLU A 746 -36.16 12.43 18.28
CA GLU A 746 -35.01 13.29 18.59
C GLU A 746 -34.99 14.54 17.70
N LEU A 747 -35.09 14.34 16.37
CA LEU A 747 -35.10 15.42 15.39
C LEU A 747 -36.29 16.37 15.60
N VAL A 748 -37.46 15.84 15.98
CA VAL A 748 -38.62 16.66 16.31
C VAL A 748 -38.39 17.48 17.59
N ARG A 749 -37.73 16.92 18.62
CA ARG A 749 -37.36 17.70 19.84
C ARG A 749 -36.30 18.75 19.55
N PHE A 750 -35.35 18.47 18.66
CA PHE A 750 -34.39 19.47 18.17
C PHE A 750 -35.15 20.65 17.54
N ALA A 751 -36.04 20.38 16.58
CA ALA A 751 -36.87 21.42 15.97
C ALA A 751 -37.73 22.18 16.99
N GLN A 752 -38.44 21.49 17.89
CA GLN A 752 -39.25 22.11 18.95
C GLN A 752 -38.40 23.03 19.86
N ARG A 753 -37.17 22.64 20.23
CA ARG A 753 -36.28 23.46 21.06
C ARG A 753 -35.72 24.67 20.32
N VAL A 754 -35.31 24.51 19.06
CA VAL A 754 -34.80 25.62 18.24
C VAL A 754 -35.93 26.63 17.99
N LEU A 755 -37.09 26.19 17.52
CA LEU A 755 -38.22 27.08 17.22
C LEU A 755 -38.69 27.88 18.43
N ASN A 756 -38.78 27.26 19.61
CA ASN A 756 -39.12 27.97 20.84
C ASN A 756 -38.08 29.02 21.25
N ALA A 757 -36.80 28.78 20.92
CA ALA A 757 -35.70 29.67 21.26
C ALA A 757 -35.51 30.83 20.26
N THR A 758 -35.47 30.52 18.96
CA THR A 758 -35.06 31.48 17.91
C THR A 758 -36.23 32.18 17.23
N GLU A 759 -37.44 31.60 17.32
CA GLU A 759 -38.64 32.09 16.62
C GLU A 759 -39.76 32.52 17.58
N GLY A 760 -39.60 32.30 18.89
CA GLY A 760 -40.59 32.63 19.93
C GLY A 760 -41.79 31.69 20.03
N GLU A 761 -41.69 30.50 19.42
CA GLU A 761 -42.75 29.48 19.46
C GLU A 761 -42.99 28.91 20.87
N ARG A 762 -44.18 28.34 21.09
CA ARG A 762 -44.60 27.78 22.39
C ARG A 762 -45.01 26.31 22.26
N LEU A 763 -44.09 25.50 21.74
CA LEU A 763 -44.30 24.07 21.48
C LEU A 763 -43.90 23.20 22.68
N ASP A 764 -44.70 22.20 22.99
CA ASP A 764 -44.28 21.11 23.88
C ASP A 764 -43.07 20.38 23.27
N VAL A 765 -42.02 20.15 24.07
CA VAL A 765 -40.80 19.47 23.61
C VAL A 765 -40.92 17.94 23.78
N ASP A 766 -42.00 17.38 23.26
CA ASP A 766 -42.37 15.98 23.44
C ASP A 766 -41.74 15.04 22.39
N GLY A 767 -41.36 15.57 21.22
CA GLY A 767 -40.89 14.82 20.05
C GLY A 767 -42.00 14.28 19.14
N LYS A 768 -43.25 14.74 19.28
CA LYS A 768 -44.36 14.40 18.38
C LYS A 768 -44.52 15.51 17.34
N LEU A 769 -44.54 15.14 16.06
CA LEU A 769 -44.87 16.07 14.97
C LEU A 769 -46.40 16.30 14.97
N GLY A 770 -46.89 17.08 15.92
CA GLY A 770 -48.30 17.48 16.08
C GLY A 770 -48.68 18.66 15.17
N PRO A 771 -49.96 19.06 15.13
CA PRO A 771 -50.42 20.20 14.33
C PRO A 771 -49.69 21.51 14.68
N LEU A 772 -49.50 21.80 15.97
CA LEU A 772 -48.78 22.98 16.44
C LEU A 772 -47.32 22.99 15.95
N THR A 773 -46.61 21.87 16.11
CA THR A 773 -45.21 21.73 15.65
C THR A 773 -45.09 21.86 14.13
N ARG A 774 -46.03 21.28 13.35
CA ARG A 774 -46.07 21.51 11.89
C ARG A 774 -46.28 22.98 11.55
N GLY A 775 -47.22 23.66 12.22
CA GLY A 775 -47.49 25.08 11.98
C GLY A 775 -46.30 25.98 12.33
N GLY A 776 -45.54 25.67 13.39
CA GLY A 776 -44.28 26.37 13.71
C GLY A 776 -43.20 26.14 12.65
N ILE A 777 -43.02 24.89 12.20
CA ILE A 777 -42.09 24.55 11.10
C ILE A 777 -42.50 25.23 9.80
N GLU A 778 -43.80 25.33 9.49
CA GLU A 778 -44.30 25.98 8.29
C GLU A 778 -44.12 27.50 8.32
N ARG A 779 -44.35 28.14 9.48
CA ARG A 779 -44.01 29.56 9.68
C ARG A 779 -42.51 29.82 9.52
N PHE A 780 -41.68 28.95 10.09
CA PHE A 780 -40.21 29.01 9.96
C PHE A 780 -39.75 28.86 8.51
N ARG A 781 -40.25 27.84 7.79
CA ARG A 781 -39.93 27.62 6.38
C ARG A 781 -40.40 28.77 5.49
N LYS A 782 -41.55 29.38 5.76
CA LYS A 782 -42.02 30.60 5.09
C LYS A 782 -41.17 31.84 5.42
N ARG A 783 -40.62 31.95 6.64
CA ARG A 783 -39.75 33.06 7.06
C ARG A 783 -38.38 33.05 6.38
N TYR A 784 -37.85 31.87 6.06
CA TYR A 784 -36.48 31.68 5.52
C TYR A 784 -36.45 31.07 4.10
N ASP A 785 -37.54 31.22 3.35
CA ASP A 785 -37.76 30.68 2.00
C ASP A 785 -37.23 29.23 1.78
N LEU A 786 -37.72 28.34 2.62
CA LEU A 786 -37.39 26.90 2.61
C LEU A 786 -38.44 26.06 1.86
N GLY A 787 -39.45 26.71 1.26
CA GLY A 787 -40.61 26.08 0.64
C GLY A 787 -41.79 25.85 1.61
N ALA A 788 -42.91 25.35 1.08
CA ALA A 788 -44.17 25.22 1.81
C ALA A 788 -44.21 24.02 2.80
N GLY A 789 -45.20 24.00 3.69
CA GLY A 789 -45.56 22.84 4.53
C GLY A 789 -44.69 22.63 5.78
N GLY A 790 -45.28 22.06 6.83
CA GLY A 790 -44.60 21.76 8.09
C GLY A 790 -43.72 20.50 8.08
N VAL A 791 -42.70 20.45 7.20
CA VAL A 791 -41.81 19.28 7.00
C VAL A 791 -40.38 19.51 7.53
N LEU A 792 -39.69 18.43 7.91
CA LEU A 792 -38.30 18.44 8.39
C LEU A 792 -37.36 17.82 7.35
N ASP A 793 -37.38 18.38 6.14
CA ASP A 793 -36.40 18.07 5.09
C ASP A 793 -35.00 18.62 5.45
N ASP A 794 -33.98 18.24 4.68
CA ASP A 794 -32.60 18.58 5.01
C ASP A 794 -32.33 20.10 4.95
N LYS A 795 -33.01 20.86 4.07
CA LYS A 795 -32.94 22.34 4.05
C LYS A 795 -33.46 22.92 5.37
N THR A 796 -34.57 22.38 5.89
CA THR A 796 -35.14 22.79 7.20
C THR A 796 -34.25 22.38 8.37
N GLN A 797 -33.69 21.18 8.35
CA GLN A 797 -32.77 20.71 9.40
C GLN A 797 -31.53 21.61 9.49
N LEU A 798 -30.97 21.98 8.33
CA LEU A 798 -29.80 22.86 8.25
C LEU A 798 -30.11 24.28 8.73
N ALA A 799 -31.22 24.87 8.27
CA ALA A 799 -31.68 26.18 8.74
C ALA A 799 -31.86 26.22 10.27
N LEU A 800 -32.48 25.18 10.86
CA LEU A 800 -32.61 25.07 12.32
C LEU A 800 -31.24 24.97 13.02
N ALA A 801 -30.23 24.34 12.41
CA ALA A 801 -28.89 24.26 12.96
C ALA A 801 -28.11 25.59 12.86
N GLN A 802 -28.28 26.34 11.77
CA GLN A 802 -27.72 27.68 11.61
C GLN A 802 -28.32 28.64 12.64
N ARG A 803 -29.64 28.68 12.77
CA ARG A 803 -30.33 29.49 13.79
C ARG A 803 -29.93 29.08 15.22
N ALA A 804 -29.74 27.78 15.47
CA ALA A 804 -29.20 27.29 16.73
C ALA A 804 -27.77 27.81 17.02
N LEU A 805 -26.89 27.83 16.01
CA LEU A 805 -25.51 28.31 16.15
C LEU A 805 -25.47 29.82 16.40
N GLU A 806 -26.27 30.62 15.70
CA GLU A 806 -26.41 32.07 15.95
C GLU A 806 -26.92 32.36 17.37
N GLU A 807 -27.93 31.61 17.83
CA GLU A 807 -28.52 31.75 19.17
C GLU A 807 -27.58 31.28 20.30
N ILE A 808 -26.60 30.43 19.99
CA ILE A 808 -25.50 30.07 20.90
C ILE A 808 -24.37 31.13 20.86
N ALA A 809 -24.06 31.68 19.69
CA ALA A 809 -22.97 32.64 19.48
C ALA A 809 -23.33 34.10 19.86
N GLN A 810 -24.63 34.44 19.88
CA GLN A 810 -25.13 35.81 20.02
C GLN A 810 -24.65 36.76 18.92
N GLN A 811 -24.53 36.22 17.72
CA GLN A 811 -24.17 36.93 16.49
C GLN A 811 -25.02 36.35 15.36
N SER A 812 -25.49 37.20 14.43
CA SER A 812 -25.97 36.69 13.15
C SER A 812 -24.78 36.48 12.22
N VAL A 813 -24.71 35.33 11.56
CA VAL A 813 -23.53 34.84 10.83
C VAL A 813 -23.90 34.34 9.44
N PHE A 814 -25.13 33.84 9.26
CA PHE A 814 -25.58 33.19 8.02
C PHE A 814 -26.55 34.10 7.25
N ALA A 815 -26.18 34.45 6.01
CA ALA A 815 -26.95 35.40 5.20
C ALA A 815 -28.32 34.83 4.75
N GLN A 816 -28.38 33.53 4.45
CA GLN A 816 -29.62 32.80 4.21
C GLN A 816 -29.57 31.44 4.92
N PRO A 817 -30.41 31.20 5.94
CA PRO A 817 -30.55 29.87 6.52
C PRO A 817 -31.11 28.85 5.52
N GLY A 818 -30.63 27.61 5.60
CA GLY A 818 -31.05 26.49 4.75
C GLY A 818 -30.04 26.09 3.67
N GLU A 819 -29.03 26.92 3.39
CA GLU A 819 -27.94 26.60 2.45
C GLU A 819 -26.66 26.20 3.19
N PHE A 820 -25.86 25.31 2.58
CA PHE A 820 -24.63 24.79 3.19
C PHE A 820 -23.40 25.56 2.69
N ASP A 821 -23.13 26.72 3.29
CA ASP A 821 -21.99 27.57 2.95
C ASP A 821 -20.73 27.25 3.79
N ALA A 822 -19.60 27.85 3.40
CA ALA A 822 -18.33 27.67 4.09
C ALA A 822 -18.36 28.16 5.55
N LYS A 823 -19.15 29.20 5.87
CA LYS A 823 -19.34 29.67 7.25
C LYS A 823 -20.07 28.64 8.09
N THR A 824 -21.11 28.01 7.54
CA THR A 824 -21.88 26.94 8.18
C THR A 824 -21.01 25.71 8.43
N GLU A 825 -20.17 25.35 7.46
CA GLU A 825 -19.18 24.30 7.64
C GLU A 825 -18.19 24.65 8.76
N GLN A 826 -17.60 25.85 8.76
CA GLN A 826 -16.65 26.32 9.78
C GLN A 826 -17.30 26.38 11.17
N ALA A 827 -18.54 26.86 11.29
CA ALA A 827 -19.26 26.96 12.54
C ALA A 827 -19.60 25.59 13.13
N LEU A 828 -20.07 24.64 12.30
CA LEU A 828 -20.30 23.25 12.72
C LEU A 828 -19.00 22.54 13.13
N LYS A 829 -17.92 22.69 12.35
CA LYS A 829 -16.57 22.19 12.70
C LYS A 829 -16.11 22.73 14.05
N SER A 830 -16.25 24.03 14.27
CA SER A 830 -15.82 24.72 15.50
C SER A 830 -16.65 24.28 16.71
N PHE A 831 -17.97 24.24 16.56
CA PHE A 831 -18.89 23.79 17.60
C PHE A 831 -18.59 22.34 18.02
N LYS A 832 -18.51 21.41 17.05
CA LYS A 832 -18.23 19.99 17.33
C LYS A 832 -16.84 19.79 17.94
N SER A 833 -15.84 20.56 17.50
CA SER A 833 -14.47 20.51 18.04
C SER A 833 -14.42 20.98 19.49
N SER A 834 -15.15 22.05 19.83
CA SER A 834 -15.24 22.58 21.20
C SER A 834 -15.94 21.64 22.19
N ARG A 835 -16.75 20.70 21.69
CA ARG A 835 -17.56 19.75 22.47
C ARG A 835 -17.06 18.31 22.42
N GLY A 836 -15.96 18.02 21.71
CA GLY A 836 -15.47 16.66 21.50
C GLY A 836 -16.41 15.77 20.67
N LEU A 837 -17.32 16.36 19.90
CA LEU A 837 -18.29 15.66 19.06
C LEU A 837 -17.72 15.31 17.68
N GLY A 838 -16.64 15.96 17.28
CA GLY A 838 -15.94 15.71 16.03
C GLY A 838 -15.34 16.97 15.41
N TRP A 839 -14.79 16.83 14.21
CA TRP A 839 -14.20 17.89 13.38
C TRP A 839 -14.71 17.90 11.94
N ASN A 840 -15.62 16.99 11.57
CA ASN A 840 -16.46 17.13 10.38
C ASN A 840 -17.65 18.09 10.65
N ALA A 841 -18.39 18.46 9.60
CA ALA A 841 -19.56 19.34 9.68
C ALA A 841 -20.91 18.61 9.57
N THR A 842 -21.01 17.31 9.93
CA THR A 842 -22.30 16.59 9.82
C THR A 842 -23.30 17.01 10.90
N LEU A 843 -24.55 17.25 10.48
CA LEU A 843 -25.68 17.50 11.39
C LEU A 843 -26.34 16.18 11.85
N ASP A 844 -25.53 15.32 12.47
CA ASP A 844 -26.00 14.06 13.06
C ASP A 844 -26.79 14.28 14.36
N ALA A 845 -27.46 13.23 14.86
CA ALA A 845 -28.30 13.28 16.05
C ALA A 845 -27.54 13.70 17.32
N ALA A 846 -26.24 13.40 17.43
CA ALA A 846 -25.42 13.84 18.57
C ALA A 846 -25.13 15.34 18.49
N THR A 847 -24.86 15.84 17.27
CA THR A 847 -24.67 17.27 16.98
C THR A 847 -25.94 18.07 17.26
N ARG A 848 -27.10 17.61 16.76
CA ARG A 848 -28.42 18.20 17.04
C ARG A 848 -28.76 18.21 18.53
N SER A 849 -28.55 17.09 19.23
CA SER A 849 -28.78 17.01 20.68
C SER A 849 -27.90 18.00 21.44
N ALA A 850 -26.61 18.13 21.08
CA ALA A 850 -25.69 19.06 21.74
C ALA A 850 -25.98 20.54 21.43
N LEU A 851 -26.47 20.86 20.22
CA LEU A 851 -26.99 22.19 19.88
C LEU A 851 -28.22 22.52 20.72
N ALA A 852 -29.19 21.59 20.79
CA ALA A 852 -30.38 21.72 21.62
C ALA A 852 -30.07 21.92 23.12
N GLU A 853 -29.12 21.16 23.67
CA GLU A 853 -28.64 21.34 25.05
C GLU A 853 -27.94 22.69 25.27
N ALA A 854 -27.16 23.16 24.29
CA ALA A 854 -26.47 24.44 24.37
C ALA A 854 -27.44 25.63 24.41
N ILE A 855 -28.48 25.62 23.56
CA ILE A 855 -29.58 26.60 23.59
C ILE A 855 -30.27 26.57 24.96
N VAL A 856 -30.73 25.40 25.41
CA VAL A 856 -31.47 25.25 26.68
C VAL A 856 -30.64 25.73 27.87
N ARG A 857 -29.33 25.48 27.87
CA ARG A 857 -28.42 25.96 28.91
C ARG A 857 -28.22 27.48 28.90
N ARG A 858 -28.34 28.16 27.75
CA ARG A 858 -28.31 29.63 27.67
C ARG A 858 -29.64 30.25 28.12
N LEU A 859 -30.78 29.60 27.84
CA LEU A 859 -32.12 30.10 28.17
C LEU A 859 -32.57 29.81 29.62
N ALA A 860 -31.79 29.08 30.41
CA ALA A 860 -32.11 28.81 31.80
C ALA A 860 -31.91 30.08 32.68
N PRO A 861 -32.90 30.50 33.49
CA PRO A 861 -32.74 31.64 34.38
C PRO A 861 -31.69 31.36 35.46
N ALA A 862 -30.89 32.37 35.79
CA ALA A 862 -29.78 32.22 36.73
C ALA A 862 -30.27 32.19 38.19
N SER A 863 -30.16 31.02 38.84
CA SER A 863 -30.31 30.91 40.30
C SER A 863 -29.15 31.60 41.03
N PRO A 864 -29.40 32.33 42.13
CA PRO A 864 -28.36 32.98 42.93
C PRO A 864 -27.64 32.00 43.90
N ILE A 865 -26.64 32.52 44.62
CA ILE A 865 -25.81 31.85 45.65
C ILE A 865 -24.74 30.90 45.06
N SER A 866 -23.43 31.06 45.30
CA SER A 866 -22.68 32.20 45.89
C SER A 866 -21.19 32.09 45.54
N GLY A 867 -20.52 33.24 45.32
CA GLY A 867 -19.05 33.33 45.40
C GLY A 867 -18.25 32.82 44.21
N HIS A 868 -18.31 33.51 43.06
CA HIS A 868 -17.31 33.42 41.99
C HIS A 868 -16.77 34.82 41.67
N PRO A 869 -15.45 35.07 41.70
CA PRO A 869 -14.90 36.37 41.33
C PRO A 869 -14.95 36.58 39.81
N ARG A 870 -15.44 37.77 39.43
CA ARG A 870 -15.33 38.49 38.16
C ARG A 870 -14.56 37.84 37.00
N SER A 871 -15.22 37.84 35.84
CA SER A 871 -14.60 38.22 34.54
C SER A 871 -13.32 37.47 34.14
N ALA A 872 -13.41 36.16 33.95
CA ALA A 872 -12.40 35.42 33.20
C ALA A 872 -12.51 35.73 31.69
N ALA A 873 -11.86 36.81 31.25
CA ALA A 873 -11.39 36.90 29.86
C ALA A 873 -10.50 35.67 29.58
N VAL A 874 -10.59 35.09 28.37
CA VAL A 874 -10.14 33.72 28.00
C VAL A 874 -8.86 33.28 28.71
N SER A 875 -9.03 32.67 29.88
CA SER A 875 -7.92 32.39 30.80
C SER A 875 -7.28 31.05 30.44
N GLY A 876 -6.40 31.09 29.44
CA GLY A 876 -5.52 29.96 29.13
C GLY A 876 -4.73 29.52 30.36
N THR A 877 -4.41 28.23 30.45
CA THR A 877 -3.72 27.63 31.62
C THR A 877 -2.50 28.47 32.01
N PRO A 878 -2.43 29.04 33.22
CA PRO A 878 -1.42 30.04 33.56
C PRO A 878 -0.02 29.45 33.50
N VAL A 879 0.80 30.04 32.62
CA VAL A 879 2.20 29.66 32.38
C VAL A 879 3.14 30.41 33.32
N ASN A 880 4.15 29.72 33.85
CA ASN A 880 5.05 30.29 34.86
C ASN A 880 6.25 30.99 34.17
N ALA A 881 6.45 32.28 34.47
CA ALA A 881 7.52 33.10 33.91
C ALA A 881 8.92 32.53 34.17
N ASN A 882 9.16 31.95 35.35
CA ASN A 882 10.45 31.34 35.69
C ASN A 882 10.69 30.06 34.89
N VAL A 883 9.63 29.30 34.54
CA VAL A 883 9.73 28.14 33.64
C VAL A 883 10.03 28.59 32.21
N ILE A 884 9.38 29.66 31.73
CA ILE A 884 9.66 30.24 30.41
C ILE A 884 11.13 30.67 30.32
N ALA A 885 11.61 31.47 31.26
CA ALA A 885 13.01 31.89 31.33
C ALA A 885 13.97 30.71 31.50
N ALA A 886 13.60 29.67 32.26
CA ALA A 886 14.43 28.48 32.44
C ALA A 886 14.62 27.68 31.14
N VAL A 887 13.57 27.61 30.30
CA VAL A 887 13.55 26.89 29.01
C VAL A 887 14.21 27.68 27.88
N GLU A 888 13.99 28.99 27.82
CA GLU A 888 14.53 29.85 26.74
C GLU A 888 16.06 29.89 26.68
N ARG A 889 16.76 29.61 27.79
CA ARG A 889 18.22 29.38 27.82
C ARG A 889 18.70 28.24 26.91
N TYR A 890 17.79 27.40 26.42
CA TYR A 890 18.08 26.31 25.49
C TYR A 890 17.62 26.59 24.05
N ARG A 891 17.11 27.81 23.73
CA ARG A 891 16.59 28.19 22.39
C ARG A 891 17.51 27.72 21.25
N PRO A 892 18.84 27.98 21.22
CA PRO A 892 19.69 27.56 20.11
C PRO A 892 19.73 26.04 19.90
N ILE A 893 19.72 25.26 20.98
CA ILE A 893 19.73 23.79 20.95
C ILE A 893 18.36 23.27 20.48
N VAL A 894 17.27 23.95 20.86
CA VAL A 894 15.92 23.60 20.44
C VAL A 894 15.69 23.93 18.97
N GLU A 895 16.10 25.10 18.47
CA GLU A 895 15.96 25.43 17.04
C GLU A 895 16.79 24.50 16.15
N ALA A 896 18.03 24.15 16.56
CA ALA A 896 18.84 23.16 15.85
C ALA A 896 18.16 21.77 15.77
N ALA A 897 17.52 21.32 16.87
CA ALA A 897 16.77 20.07 16.89
C ALA A 897 15.44 20.15 16.10
N ALA A 898 14.78 21.31 16.13
CA ALA A 898 13.56 21.60 15.38
C ALA A 898 13.80 21.47 13.87
N ALA A 899 14.82 22.15 13.36
CA ALA A 899 15.24 22.08 11.96
C ALA A 899 15.65 20.65 11.57
N LYS A 900 16.50 19.99 12.37
CA LYS A 900 16.99 18.63 12.14
C LYS A 900 15.88 17.57 12.02
N TYR A 901 14.72 17.79 12.64
CA TYR A 901 13.64 16.80 12.71
C TYR A 901 12.28 17.25 12.13
N GLY A 902 12.15 18.48 11.64
CA GLY A 902 10.90 19.03 11.11
C GLY A 902 9.79 19.18 12.18
N VAL A 903 10.17 19.52 13.41
CA VAL A 903 9.27 19.64 14.57
C VAL A 903 9.20 21.10 15.01
N ASP A 904 8.00 21.59 15.30
CA ASP A 904 7.74 22.93 15.85
C ASP A 904 8.57 23.20 17.13
N SER A 905 9.39 24.25 17.10
CA SER A 905 10.30 24.59 18.21
C SER A 905 9.57 25.12 19.45
N ALA A 906 8.42 25.77 19.29
CA ALA A 906 7.55 26.16 20.39
C ALA A 906 6.87 24.93 21.02
N LEU A 907 6.57 23.88 20.24
CA LEU A 907 6.09 22.60 20.76
C LEU A 907 7.18 21.88 21.57
N ILE A 908 8.43 21.88 21.11
CA ILE A 908 9.57 21.32 21.86
C ILE A 908 9.74 22.06 23.20
N ARG A 909 9.77 23.40 23.18
CA ARG A 909 9.80 24.25 24.40
C ARG A 909 8.61 23.96 25.32
N GLY A 910 7.41 23.79 24.76
CA GLY A 910 6.19 23.40 25.47
C GLY A 910 6.30 22.05 26.19
N VAL A 911 6.92 21.04 25.56
CA VAL A 911 7.20 19.74 26.18
C VAL A 911 8.23 19.86 27.31
N ILE A 912 9.32 20.63 27.14
CA ILE A 912 10.32 20.84 28.20
C ILE A 912 9.67 21.53 29.42
N ALA A 913 8.83 22.54 29.21
CA ALA A 913 8.07 23.21 30.26
C ALA A 913 7.01 22.29 30.93
N ALA A 914 6.47 21.33 30.18
CA ALA A 914 5.54 20.34 30.71
C ALA A 914 6.22 19.28 31.59
N GLU A 915 7.35 18.73 31.13
CA GLU A 915 8.07 17.61 31.76
C GLU A 915 9.03 18.03 32.88
N SER A 916 9.96 18.96 32.60
CA SER A 916 11.04 19.33 33.53
C SER A 916 10.95 20.74 34.10
N GLY A 917 10.11 21.59 33.52
CA GLY A 917 10.09 23.03 33.84
C GLY A 917 11.40 23.75 33.45
N GLY A 918 12.21 23.17 32.56
CA GLY A 918 13.54 23.66 32.20
C GLY A 918 14.68 23.17 33.11
N ASN A 919 14.43 22.20 33.99
CA ASN A 919 15.48 21.61 34.85
C ASN A 919 16.20 20.45 34.15
N LYS A 920 17.38 20.71 33.58
CA LYS A 920 18.22 19.68 32.93
C LYS A 920 18.67 18.54 33.87
N ASN A 921 18.68 18.76 35.18
CA ASN A 921 19.14 17.77 36.15
C ASN A 921 17.99 16.91 36.73
N LEU A 922 16.74 17.13 36.30
CA LEU A 922 15.59 16.39 36.83
C LEU A 922 15.69 14.90 36.49
N VAL A 923 15.58 14.06 37.52
CA VAL A 923 15.38 12.61 37.41
C VAL A 923 14.02 12.27 38.03
N ALA A 924 13.09 11.75 37.25
CA ALA A 924 11.80 11.30 37.75
C ALA A 924 11.93 10.02 38.60
N LYS A 925 10.96 9.74 39.48
CA LYS A 925 10.88 8.49 40.29
C LYS A 925 10.76 7.19 39.46
N SER A 926 10.69 7.30 38.14
CA SER A 926 10.71 6.21 37.15
C SER A 926 12.06 6.05 36.43
N GLY A 927 13.04 6.92 36.72
CA GLY A 927 14.39 6.94 36.14
C GLY A 927 14.52 7.68 34.81
N TYR A 928 13.47 8.34 34.30
CA TYR A 928 13.59 9.28 33.18
C TYR A 928 14.36 10.52 33.60
N THR A 929 15.17 11.07 32.69
CA THR A 929 16.16 12.11 33.00
C THR A 929 16.13 13.25 31.97
N GLY A 930 16.44 14.46 32.41
CA GLY A 930 16.73 15.58 31.54
C GLY A 930 15.55 16.49 31.19
N LEU A 931 15.81 17.44 30.28
CA LEU A 931 14.88 18.49 29.87
C LEU A 931 13.57 17.96 29.30
N MET A 932 13.63 16.94 28.44
CA MET A 932 12.45 16.35 27.79
C MET A 932 11.97 15.04 28.42
N GLN A 933 12.61 14.59 29.52
CA GLN A 933 12.33 13.30 30.20
C GLN A 933 12.23 12.10 29.22
N SER A 934 12.96 12.15 28.10
CA SER A 934 12.73 11.25 26.97
C SER A 934 13.23 9.84 27.21
N ASP A 935 14.35 9.68 27.94
CA ASP A 935 14.95 8.39 28.25
C ASP A 935 15.71 8.42 29.60
N LYS A 936 16.39 7.32 29.95
CA LYS A 936 17.00 7.11 31.27
C LYS A 936 18.52 7.19 31.27
N GLY A 937 19.09 7.59 32.41
CA GLY A 937 20.53 7.58 32.66
C GLY A 937 21.20 8.97 32.59
N GLU A 938 22.45 9.05 33.03
CA GLU A 938 23.12 10.31 33.35
C GLU A 938 23.39 11.20 32.11
N ILE A 939 23.68 10.57 30.96
CA ILE A 939 23.91 11.27 29.69
C ILE A 939 22.75 12.20 29.29
N TYR A 940 21.51 11.89 29.69
CA TYR A 940 20.35 12.71 29.40
C TYR A 940 20.24 13.99 30.26
N LYS A 941 21.12 14.19 31.26
CA LYS A 941 21.29 15.52 31.89
C LYS A 941 21.99 16.52 30.98
N GLN A 942 22.62 16.07 29.89
CA GLN A 942 23.15 16.95 28.85
C GLN A 942 21.99 17.51 28.01
N PRO A 943 21.81 18.85 27.91
CA PRO A 943 20.69 19.45 27.20
C PRO A 943 20.52 18.97 25.76
N ALA A 944 21.63 18.90 24.99
CA ALA A 944 21.60 18.49 23.60
C ALA A 944 21.09 17.05 23.42
N VAL A 945 21.58 16.11 24.23
CA VAL A 945 21.16 14.69 24.18
C VAL A 945 19.68 14.53 24.57
N SER A 946 19.22 15.27 25.59
CA SER A 946 17.81 15.24 26.01
C SER A 946 16.88 15.82 24.93
N ILE A 947 17.26 16.96 24.34
CA ILE A 947 16.46 17.66 23.32
C ILE A 947 16.43 16.90 22.00
N ASP A 948 17.57 16.38 21.52
CA ASP A 948 17.65 15.55 20.32
C ASP A 948 16.77 14.29 20.46
N SER A 949 16.94 13.55 21.57
CA SER A 949 16.19 12.34 21.87
C SER A 949 14.67 12.58 21.96
N GLY A 950 14.24 13.63 22.67
CA GLY A 950 12.81 13.98 22.79
C GLY A 950 12.20 14.45 21.47
N THR A 951 12.93 15.26 20.70
CA THR A 951 12.46 15.78 19.40
C THR A 951 12.36 14.69 18.34
N LYS A 952 13.35 13.78 18.31
CA LYS A 952 13.33 12.56 17.50
C LYS A 952 12.11 11.70 17.80
N LYS A 953 11.73 11.54 19.08
CA LYS A 953 10.51 10.85 19.50
C LYS A 953 9.23 11.57 19.04
N LEU A 954 9.15 12.91 19.13
CA LEU A 954 8.01 13.68 18.58
C LEU A 954 7.81 13.46 17.07
N ARG A 955 8.90 13.48 16.28
CA ARG A 955 8.87 13.14 14.84
C ARG A 955 8.37 11.71 14.60
N ASP A 956 8.90 10.72 15.33
CA ASP A 956 8.48 9.32 15.18
C ASP A 956 7.01 9.12 15.56
N PHE A 957 6.52 9.86 16.56
CA PHE A 957 5.12 9.83 16.95
C PHE A 957 4.22 10.47 15.89
N ARG A 958 4.66 11.56 15.22
CA ARG A 958 3.96 12.11 14.04
C ARG A 958 3.85 11.07 12.93
N ALA A 959 4.94 10.40 12.58
CA ALA A 959 4.94 9.35 11.55
C ALA A 959 4.00 8.17 11.87
N ILE A 960 3.89 7.80 13.16
CA ILE A 960 2.92 6.78 13.61
C ILE A 960 1.47 7.30 13.51
N MET A 961 1.19 8.54 13.94
CA MET A 961 -0.15 9.14 13.81
C MET A 961 -0.58 9.29 12.35
N GLU A 962 0.33 9.73 11.49
CA GLU A 962 0.16 9.74 10.04
C GLU A 962 -0.15 8.37 9.46
N SER A 963 0.54 7.31 9.90
CA SER A 963 0.26 5.94 9.47
C SER A 963 -1.15 5.50 9.90
N VAL A 964 -1.52 5.79 11.15
CA VAL A 964 -2.81 5.41 11.77
C VAL A 964 -3.99 6.14 11.14
N LEU A 965 -3.88 7.44 10.87
CA LEU A 965 -4.94 8.21 10.22
C LEU A 965 -5.12 7.77 8.76
N ARG A 966 -4.01 7.53 8.05
CA ARG A 966 -4.01 7.09 6.64
C ARG A 966 -4.61 5.69 6.45
N GLU A 967 -4.40 4.78 7.40
CA GLU A 967 -5.13 3.50 7.50
C GLU A 967 -6.66 3.66 7.62
N ARG A 968 -7.13 4.83 8.05
CA ARG A 968 -8.54 5.19 8.31
C ARG A 968 -9.07 6.25 7.33
N GLY A 969 -8.38 6.46 6.20
CA GLY A 969 -8.79 7.39 5.13
C GLY A 969 -8.60 8.88 5.43
N LYS A 970 -7.94 9.24 6.54
CA LYS A 970 -7.72 10.64 6.96
C LYS A 970 -6.24 11.02 6.81
N ARG A 971 -5.92 12.22 6.33
CA ARG A 971 -4.53 12.74 6.32
C ARG A 971 -4.27 13.57 7.59
N TYR A 972 -3.07 13.47 8.15
CA TYR A 972 -2.69 14.18 9.37
C TYR A 972 -2.75 15.71 9.20
N ASN A 973 -2.26 16.22 8.07
CA ASN A 973 -2.30 17.64 7.71
C ASN A 973 -3.71 18.16 7.34
N GLN A 974 -4.73 17.30 7.27
CA GLN A 974 -6.14 17.69 7.11
C GLN A 974 -6.90 17.74 8.45
N LEU A 975 -6.24 17.39 9.57
CA LEU A 975 -6.78 17.66 10.90
C LEU A 975 -6.57 19.13 11.28
N PRO A 976 -7.46 19.74 12.08
CA PRO A 976 -7.17 21.02 12.73
C PRO A 976 -5.83 20.96 13.50
N GLU A 977 -5.04 22.04 13.45
CA GLU A 977 -3.73 22.11 14.09
C GLU A 977 -3.79 21.74 15.59
N THR A 978 -4.84 22.21 16.29
CA THR A 978 -5.11 21.89 17.69
C THR A 978 -5.23 20.39 17.95
N GLU A 979 -5.80 19.63 17.00
CA GLU A 979 -5.93 18.17 17.09
C GLU A 979 -4.62 17.46 16.71
N GLN A 980 -3.88 17.97 15.71
CA GLN A 980 -2.52 17.50 15.39
C GLN A 980 -1.60 17.59 16.61
N LEU A 981 -1.56 18.76 17.27
CA LEU A 981 -0.74 19.00 18.46
C LEU A 981 -1.23 18.17 19.66
N ARG A 982 -2.55 18.03 19.86
CA ARG A 982 -3.15 17.17 20.90
C ARG A 982 -2.76 15.69 20.72
N LEU A 983 -2.76 15.18 19.49
CA LEU A 983 -2.30 13.81 19.19
C LEU A 983 -0.83 13.61 19.58
N LEU A 984 0.06 14.55 19.26
CA LEU A 984 1.49 14.48 19.62
C LEU A 984 1.72 14.59 21.12
N ALA A 985 1.09 15.56 21.79
CA ALA A 985 1.21 15.77 23.23
C ALA A 985 0.77 14.52 24.03
N LEU A 986 -0.29 13.85 23.58
CA LEU A 986 -0.79 12.62 24.21
C LEU A 986 0.00 11.38 23.81
N ALA A 987 0.54 11.32 22.59
CA ALA A 987 1.50 10.29 22.20
C ALA A 987 2.80 10.37 23.01
N TYR A 988 3.22 11.58 23.41
CA TYR A 988 4.31 11.78 24.37
C TYR A 988 3.91 11.32 25.78
N ASN A 989 2.74 11.74 26.28
CA ASN A 989 2.28 11.44 27.64
C ASN A 989 1.95 9.97 27.92
N ALA A 990 1.47 9.24 26.92
CA ALA A 990 0.90 7.90 27.08
C ALA A 990 1.43 6.89 26.06
N GLY A 991 2.39 7.27 25.21
CA GLY A 991 2.91 6.45 24.13
C GLY A 991 2.04 6.50 22.85
N PRO A 992 2.65 6.47 21.65
CA PRO A 992 1.91 6.59 20.38
C PRO A 992 0.96 5.42 20.13
N VAL A 993 1.24 4.25 20.71
CA VAL A 993 0.36 3.06 20.57
C VAL A 993 -0.96 3.25 21.32
N THR A 994 -0.96 3.96 22.46
CA THR A 994 -2.19 4.25 23.21
C THR A 994 -3.12 5.14 22.39
N VAL A 995 -2.58 6.22 21.80
CA VAL A 995 -3.34 7.10 20.91
C VAL A 995 -3.78 6.35 19.64
N ALA A 996 -2.92 5.51 19.07
CA ALA A 996 -3.25 4.70 17.89
C ALA A 996 -4.38 3.69 18.14
N LYS A 997 -4.42 3.08 19.32
CA LYS A 997 -5.50 2.17 19.75
C LYS A 997 -6.77 2.92 20.11
N ALA A 998 -6.69 4.07 20.78
CA ALA A 998 -7.86 4.90 21.02
C ALA A 998 -8.53 5.34 19.69
N LEU A 999 -7.73 5.76 18.69
CA LEU A 999 -8.16 6.00 17.31
C LEU A 999 -8.62 4.74 16.55
N GLN A 1000 -8.20 3.54 16.96
CA GLN A 1000 -8.73 2.28 16.44
C GLN A 1000 -10.14 2.03 16.98
N TYR A 1001 -10.30 2.05 18.31
CA TYR A 1001 -11.54 1.71 18.99
C TYR A 1001 -12.66 2.74 18.74
N ALA A 1002 -12.30 4.01 18.58
CA ALA A 1002 -13.24 5.05 18.17
C ALA A 1002 -13.74 4.85 16.73
N ALA A 1003 -12.86 4.43 15.81
CA ALA A 1003 -13.24 4.09 14.45
C ALA A 1003 -14.09 2.81 14.38
N GLU A 1004 -13.78 1.79 15.19
CA GLU A 1004 -14.59 0.58 15.37
C GLU A 1004 -16.01 0.92 15.87
N ALA A 1005 -16.12 1.88 16.81
CA ALA A 1005 -17.39 2.39 17.32
C ALA A 1005 -18.09 3.40 16.38
N GLY A 1006 -17.64 3.55 15.13
CA GLY A 1006 -18.21 4.45 14.12
C GLY A 1006 -17.96 5.94 14.37
N ASN A 1007 -17.27 6.30 15.46
CA ASN A 1007 -17.08 7.68 15.93
C ASN A 1007 -15.57 8.00 16.08
N PRO A 1008 -14.75 7.93 15.01
CA PRO A 1008 -13.28 8.03 15.07
C PRO A 1008 -12.74 9.34 15.66
N GLU A 1009 -13.61 10.34 15.79
CA GLU A 1009 -13.30 11.70 16.25
C GLU A 1009 -13.54 11.85 17.77
N ARG A 1010 -14.23 10.89 18.40
CA ARG A 1010 -14.50 10.81 19.86
C ARG A 1010 -13.45 9.98 20.61
N TRP A 1011 -12.23 9.88 20.10
CA TRP A 1011 -11.23 8.92 20.59
C TRP A 1011 -10.74 9.12 22.03
N LEU A 1012 -10.97 10.31 22.61
CA LEU A 1012 -10.70 10.59 24.02
C LEU A 1012 -11.83 10.18 24.99
N ASP A 1013 -12.96 9.70 24.47
CA ASP A 1013 -14.03 9.16 25.31
C ASP A 1013 -13.53 8.00 26.17
N ALA A 1014 -14.13 7.86 27.36
CA ALA A 1014 -13.77 6.84 28.33
C ALA A 1014 -13.72 5.43 27.72
N GLU A 1015 -14.68 5.10 26.85
CA GLU A 1015 -14.81 3.77 26.24
C GLU A 1015 -13.64 3.39 25.32
N HIS A 1016 -12.92 4.38 24.77
CA HIS A 1016 -11.85 4.19 23.81
C HIS A 1016 -10.48 4.43 24.46
N TYR A 1017 -10.30 5.55 25.18
CA TYR A 1017 -9.02 5.87 25.78
C TYR A 1017 -8.68 4.97 26.96
N LYS A 1018 -9.65 4.59 27.82
CA LYS A 1018 -9.38 3.66 28.95
C LYS A 1018 -9.09 2.24 28.48
N ARG A 1019 -9.80 1.77 27.44
CA ARG A 1019 -9.51 0.50 26.73
C ARG A 1019 -8.07 0.49 26.17
N ALA A 1020 -7.61 1.61 25.62
CA ALA A 1020 -6.26 1.74 25.10
C ALA A 1020 -5.19 1.82 26.20
N LEU A 1021 -5.46 2.53 27.29
CA LEU A 1021 -4.59 2.55 28.48
C LEU A 1021 -4.40 1.15 29.09
N LEU A 1022 -5.47 0.34 29.12
CA LEU A 1022 -5.40 -1.07 29.56
C LEU A 1022 -4.45 -1.88 28.65
N PHE A 1023 -4.70 -1.86 27.34
CA PHE A 1023 -3.92 -2.60 26.32
C PHE A 1023 -2.43 -2.21 26.25
N THR A 1024 -2.08 -0.96 26.52
CA THR A 1024 -0.68 -0.54 26.53
C THR A 1024 -0.01 -0.67 27.90
N GLY A 1025 -0.79 -0.76 28.99
CA GLY A 1025 -0.27 -0.62 30.35
C GLY A 1025 0.19 0.80 30.68
N ALA A 1026 -0.22 1.83 29.91
CA ALA A 1026 0.28 3.21 30.01
C ALA A 1026 -0.29 4.03 31.18
N TYR A 1027 -0.50 3.38 32.33
CA TYR A 1027 -0.94 3.97 33.59
C TYR A 1027 0.01 3.54 34.72
N SER A 1028 0.30 4.44 35.66
CA SER A 1028 1.26 4.14 36.74
C SER A 1028 0.53 3.79 38.03
N LEU A 1029 0.62 2.53 38.45
CA LEU A 1029 0.11 2.07 39.75
C LEU A 1029 0.70 2.91 40.90
N LYS A 1030 2.02 3.18 40.88
CA LYS A 1030 2.74 3.98 41.89
C LYS A 1030 2.30 5.46 41.95
N GLN A 1031 1.81 6.04 40.86
CA GLN A 1031 1.20 7.39 40.89
C GLN A 1031 -0.26 7.34 41.39
N ALA A 1032 -1.00 6.29 41.03
CA ALA A 1032 -2.39 6.10 41.46
C ALA A 1032 -2.49 5.77 42.97
N GLU A 1033 -1.51 5.06 43.53
CA GLU A 1033 -1.45 4.58 44.91
C GLU A 1033 -1.95 5.60 45.96
N ALA A 1034 -1.36 6.80 46.01
CA ALA A 1034 -1.69 7.85 47.00
C ALA A 1034 -3.09 8.51 46.81
N SER A 1035 -3.78 8.21 45.70
CA SER A 1035 -5.13 8.67 45.41
C SER A 1035 -6.17 7.56 45.44
N CYS A 1036 -5.78 6.31 45.13
CA CYS A 1036 -6.68 5.17 44.94
C CYS A 1036 -6.63 4.14 46.07
N LEU A 1037 -5.55 4.12 46.88
CA LEU A 1037 -5.39 3.28 48.07
C LEU A 1037 -5.27 4.13 49.34
N ARG A 1038 -5.81 5.35 49.32
CA ARG A 1038 -5.89 6.22 50.49
C ARG A 1038 -6.80 5.57 51.54
N ASN A 1039 -6.35 5.57 52.80
CA ASN A 1039 -7.02 4.94 53.94
C ASN A 1039 -7.19 3.40 53.85
N VAL A 1040 -6.46 2.73 52.94
CA VAL A 1040 -6.38 1.26 52.88
C VAL A 1040 -5.28 0.77 53.82
N SER A 1041 -5.51 -0.32 54.55
CA SER A 1041 -4.51 -0.89 55.48
C SER A 1041 -3.28 -1.43 54.74
N PRO A 1042 -2.06 -1.42 55.32
CA PRO A 1042 -0.86 -1.87 54.61
C PRO A 1042 -0.94 -3.30 54.03
N PRO A 1043 -1.42 -4.34 54.75
CA PRO A 1043 -1.49 -5.69 54.19
C PRO A 1043 -2.47 -5.81 53.01
N GLU A 1044 -3.59 -5.09 53.09
CA GLU A 1044 -4.61 -5.04 52.03
C GLU A 1044 -4.11 -4.24 50.81
N LYS A 1045 -3.41 -3.12 51.07
CA LYS A 1045 -2.75 -2.29 50.05
C LYS A 1045 -1.75 -3.12 49.25
N ASP A 1046 -0.89 -3.90 49.91
CA ASP A 1046 0.07 -4.78 49.25
C ASP A 1046 -0.63 -5.90 48.45
N SER A 1047 -1.72 -6.45 48.98
CA SER A 1047 -2.55 -7.43 48.26
C SER A 1047 -3.13 -6.84 46.97
N ARG A 1048 -3.77 -5.67 47.04
CA ARG A 1048 -4.31 -4.93 45.88
C ARG A 1048 -3.21 -4.52 44.89
N ILE A 1049 -2.00 -4.20 45.35
CA ILE A 1049 -0.84 -3.91 44.48
C ILE A 1049 -0.37 -5.18 43.76
N ARG A 1050 -0.18 -6.31 44.46
CA ARG A 1050 0.20 -7.60 43.84
C ARG A 1050 -0.82 -8.03 42.78
N GLU A 1051 -2.11 -7.87 43.08
CA GLU A 1051 -3.20 -8.17 42.14
C GLU A 1051 -3.15 -7.27 40.90
N ALA A 1052 -2.99 -5.96 41.08
CA ALA A 1052 -2.89 -5.00 39.99
C ALA A 1052 -1.63 -5.21 39.12
N VAL A 1053 -0.50 -5.61 39.71
CA VAL A 1053 0.72 -5.99 38.97
C VAL A 1053 0.50 -7.24 38.12
N ARG A 1054 -0.27 -8.22 38.60
CA ARG A 1054 -0.65 -9.42 37.80
C ARG A 1054 -1.43 -9.02 36.55
N VAL A 1055 -2.45 -8.17 36.71
CA VAL A 1055 -3.31 -7.69 35.61
C VAL A 1055 -2.55 -6.74 34.67
N TRP A 1056 -1.65 -5.90 35.20
CA TRP A 1056 -0.77 -5.07 34.38
C TRP A 1056 0.19 -5.93 33.55
N ASN A 1057 0.76 -7.00 34.11
CA ASN A 1057 1.57 -7.98 33.38
C ASN A 1057 0.78 -8.76 32.32
N GLN A 1058 -0.50 -9.07 32.56
CA GLN A 1058 -1.38 -9.74 31.60
C GLN A 1058 -1.63 -8.90 30.35
N TRP A 1059 -1.91 -7.60 30.52
CA TRP A 1059 -2.39 -6.75 29.42
C TRP A 1059 -1.33 -5.85 28.78
N ARG A 1060 -0.23 -5.52 29.47
CA ARG A 1060 0.74 -4.55 28.95
C ARG A 1060 1.41 -5.00 27.66
N LEU A 1061 1.63 -4.04 26.77
CA LEU A 1061 2.68 -4.13 25.77
C LEU A 1061 4.04 -4.17 26.46
N GLY A 1062 4.57 -5.38 26.66
CA GLY A 1062 5.92 -5.60 27.17
C GLY A 1062 6.98 -4.96 26.27
N THR A 1063 8.15 -4.66 26.83
CA THR A 1063 9.26 -3.91 26.22
C THR A 1063 9.94 -4.58 25.01
N LYS A 1064 9.41 -5.70 24.51
CA LYS A 1064 9.91 -6.39 23.31
C LYS A 1064 9.35 -5.75 22.04
N LYS A 1065 10.04 -5.93 20.90
CA LYS A 1065 9.66 -5.38 19.57
C LYS A 1065 8.41 -6.07 18.96
N MET A 1066 7.33 -6.21 19.71
CA MET A 1066 6.09 -6.83 19.25
C MET A 1066 5.30 -5.90 18.33
N ASN A 1067 4.74 -6.46 17.26
CA ASN A 1067 3.82 -5.71 16.39
C ASN A 1067 2.46 -5.61 17.09
N TRP A 1068 2.19 -4.49 17.75
CA TRP A 1068 0.94 -4.22 18.48
C TRP A 1068 -0.34 -4.34 17.64
N ARG A 1069 -0.24 -4.29 16.30
CA ARG A 1069 -1.37 -4.57 15.38
C ARG A 1069 -1.72 -6.07 15.27
N LYS A 1070 -0.97 -6.96 15.93
CA LYS A 1070 -1.19 -8.42 16.00
C LYS A 1070 -1.60 -8.94 17.39
N LEU A 1071 -1.63 -8.08 18.42
CA LEU A 1071 -2.07 -8.48 19.76
C LEU A 1071 -3.59 -8.39 19.85
N ASP A 1072 -4.20 -9.29 20.63
CA ASP A 1072 -5.63 -9.25 20.90
C ASP A 1072 -5.99 -8.02 21.73
N ASP A 1073 -7.03 -7.30 21.29
CA ASP A 1073 -7.53 -6.13 21.97
C ASP A 1073 -8.43 -6.54 23.15
N PRO A 1074 -8.34 -5.89 24.33
CA PRO A 1074 -9.27 -6.13 25.42
C PRO A 1074 -10.72 -5.87 24.96
N PRO A 1075 -11.71 -6.47 25.63
CA PRO A 1075 -13.11 -6.10 25.44
C PRO A 1075 -13.34 -4.59 25.60
N ILE A 1076 -14.48 -4.12 25.11
CA ILE A 1076 -14.91 -2.72 25.30
C ILE A 1076 -14.89 -2.36 26.80
N TRP A 1077 -14.46 -1.14 27.13
CA TRP A 1077 -14.15 -0.75 28.51
C TRP A 1077 -15.31 -1.01 29.48
N SER A 1078 -16.53 -0.61 29.10
CA SER A 1078 -17.78 -0.86 29.84
C SER A 1078 -18.05 -2.32 30.20
N LYS A 1079 -17.49 -3.27 29.44
CA LYS A 1079 -17.61 -4.71 29.68
C LYS A 1079 -16.47 -5.26 30.54
N ILE A 1080 -15.23 -4.83 30.33
CA ILE A 1080 -14.08 -5.36 31.10
C ILE A 1080 -13.89 -4.66 32.46
N SER A 1081 -14.30 -3.39 32.62
CA SER A 1081 -14.06 -2.64 33.87
C SER A 1081 -14.72 -3.28 35.10
N ALA A 1082 -15.83 -4.00 34.92
CA ALA A 1082 -16.52 -4.73 35.98
C ALA A 1082 -15.78 -5.99 36.46
N SER A 1083 -14.83 -6.52 35.66
CA SER A 1083 -14.03 -7.71 35.99
C SER A 1083 -12.56 -7.39 36.29
N LEU A 1084 -12.20 -6.12 36.42
CA LEU A 1084 -10.84 -5.68 36.77
C LEU A 1084 -10.74 -5.33 38.28
N PRO A 1085 -9.57 -5.52 38.91
CA PRO A 1085 -9.33 -5.05 40.28
C PRO A 1085 -9.62 -3.56 40.41
N SER A 1086 -10.31 -3.17 41.50
CA SER A 1086 -10.73 -1.78 41.74
C SER A 1086 -9.56 -0.78 41.67
N PHE A 1087 -8.36 -1.18 42.09
CA PHE A 1087 -7.16 -0.36 41.98
C PHE A 1087 -6.69 -0.13 40.53
N VAL A 1088 -6.80 -1.13 39.65
CA VAL A 1088 -6.49 -1.01 38.20
C VAL A 1088 -7.48 -0.05 37.54
N VAL A 1089 -8.78 -0.20 37.83
CA VAL A 1089 -9.83 0.70 37.33
C VAL A 1089 -9.54 2.14 37.78
N CYS A 1090 -9.26 2.36 39.06
CA CYS A 1090 -8.94 3.69 39.59
C CYS A 1090 -7.65 4.29 38.99
N ALA A 1091 -6.62 3.48 38.73
CA ALA A 1091 -5.38 3.94 38.10
C ALA A 1091 -5.56 4.36 36.64
N ILE A 1092 -6.36 3.62 35.86
CA ILE A 1092 -6.72 3.96 34.49
C ILE A 1092 -7.60 5.22 34.45
N ASP A 1093 -8.57 5.33 35.35
CA ASP A 1093 -9.40 6.52 35.55
C ASP A 1093 -8.57 7.76 35.93
N PHE A 1094 -7.59 7.60 36.81
CA PHE A 1094 -6.67 8.66 37.19
C PHE A 1094 -5.83 9.14 35.99
N LYS A 1095 -5.34 8.23 35.14
CA LYS A 1095 -4.62 8.59 33.92
C LYS A 1095 -5.53 9.27 32.90
N HIS A 1096 -6.73 8.74 32.63
CA HIS A 1096 -7.71 9.35 31.71
C HIS A 1096 -8.10 10.78 32.11
N ARG A 1097 -8.37 11.03 33.40
CA ARG A 1097 -8.72 12.38 33.92
C ARG A 1097 -7.59 13.41 33.86
N ASN A 1098 -6.33 12.97 33.72
CA ASN A 1098 -5.16 13.85 33.74
C ASN A 1098 -4.45 13.99 32.38
N SER A 1099 -4.61 13.04 31.46
CA SER A 1099 -4.00 13.11 30.12
C SER A 1099 -4.43 14.38 29.33
N PRO A 1100 -5.72 14.76 29.23
CA PRO A 1100 -6.12 16.01 28.56
C PRO A 1100 -5.46 17.26 29.17
N LYS A 1101 -5.45 17.35 30.51
CA LYS A 1101 -4.82 18.47 31.25
C LYS A 1101 -3.32 18.60 30.99
N TYR A 1102 -2.63 17.47 30.83
CA TYR A 1102 -1.22 17.46 30.46
C TYR A 1102 -1.01 17.98 29.03
N ALA A 1103 -1.88 17.62 28.08
CA ALA A 1103 -1.82 18.17 26.73
C ALA A 1103 -2.13 19.68 26.72
N GLU A 1104 -3.16 20.12 27.46
CA GLU A 1104 -3.49 21.54 27.66
C GLU A 1104 -2.31 22.32 28.27
N LYS A 1105 -1.57 21.74 29.22
CA LYS A 1105 -0.32 22.33 29.76
C LYS A 1105 0.72 22.54 28.65
N ILE A 1106 0.99 21.54 27.81
CA ILE A 1106 1.92 21.69 26.66
C ILE A 1106 1.46 22.80 25.73
N LEU A 1107 0.18 22.81 25.34
CA LEU A 1107 -0.36 23.78 24.39
C LEU A 1107 -0.31 25.22 24.94
N ALA A 1108 -0.59 25.42 26.24
CA ALA A 1108 -0.48 26.74 26.86
C ALA A 1108 0.95 27.28 26.85
N TYR A 1109 1.95 26.43 27.16
CA TYR A 1109 3.36 26.83 27.03
C TYR A 1109 3.77 27.02 25.57
N ARG A 1110 3.38 26.13 24.64
CA ARG A 1110 3.64 26.26 23.19
C ARG A 1110 3.15 27.60 22.66
N ASN A 1111 1.89 27.95 22.92
CA ASN A 1111 1.30 29.20 22.45
C ASN A 1111 2.04 30.42 23.05
N ARG A 1112 2.56 30.34 24.28
CA ARG A 1112 3.39 31.40 24.83
C ARG A 1112 4.78 31.46 24.18
N PHE A 1113 5.44 30.33 23.94
CA PHE A 1113 6.73 30.27 23.24
C PHE A 1113 6.64 30.62 21.74
N GLN A 1114 5.45 30.55 21.14
CA GLN A 1114 5.16 31.04 19.79
C GLN A 1114 4.94 32.57 19.74
N SER A 1115 4.88 33.22 20.90
CA SER A 1115 4.76 34.68 21.07
C SER A 1115 6.03 35.32 21.70
N LEU A 1116 7.18 34.66 21.51
CA LEU A 1116 8.50 34.93 22.13
C LEU A 1116 9.67 34.46 21.25
#